data_AF-A0A4C1VXA8-F1
#
_entry.id   AF-A0A4C1VXA8-F1
#
_cell.length_a   1.000
_cell.length_b   1.000
_cell.length_c   1.000
_cell.angle_alpha   90.00
_cell.angle_beta   90.00
_cell.angle_gamma   90.00
#
_symmetry.space_group_name_H-M   'P 1'
#
loop_
_entity.id
_entity.type
_entity.pdbx_description
1 polymer ?
#
loop_
_entity_poly.entity_id
_entity_poly.type
_entity_poly.pdbx_seq_one_letter_code
_entity_poly.pdbx_strand_id
1 'polypeptide(L)'
;MIGSSSSLNQPVAMTERDKSRYTKGSVIIGEQCRWLYLEPILSGDDGELGLKFRKVNQGFRQVARAIEGDSRLSTLVQSARLRPMLDSISEQLHVCQAALNQYIEDKRSIFPRFYFLSDDDLLELLGQARAGARAGAEGRAVVIQTHLRKLFPGITGVKLGPGDLSITALCSHQEEIFYLDRPVDIDCPVEIWLKNVENEMHASLKNLVLNYVMNTSPKNNDVFSLPVQILCLAQNIRFTEQTERAITSKELHKLKVNIDKEYKYYAEVPTDDDNERLKRQALILQCAYYLNVIQLLIDNNVATTSQWLWQKQLRFYLLNTKEVVAKMGLAELSYSYEYLGINTGQFARTELSDQCFLVLTQAFHLGLVGNPFGPAGTGKTESVKALGGLIGRLVLVFNCDEAMDSECMGRLLSGLARCGAWGCFDELNRLTAPTLAALSQYLSDLLPVLTDHSATAQRAVTINGNEIAVSQRCAIAATMNPAGRGYGGRRALPAALQRVLRPVAMCQPRGDILARHLLAARAIINSQRLADDLHQVFYMASDLLSIQRHYDWGLRALKATIGSCAEALTSASPERQRAVLRAALRHNNMSKLTRDDAQRFEAIMSVVFADVTEEELLQTSLKKALEDVVISLGLVYSEEQIQKCMQLHEQLQQRMGVVLVGPPGSGKTTICQILKM
;
A
#
# COMPACT_ATOMS: atom_id res chain seq x y z
N MET A 1 62.41 42.47 36.47
CA MET A 1 61.51 41.30 36.65
C MET A 1 60.08 41.77 36.56
N ILE A 2 59.26 41.05 35.78
CA ILE A 2 57.80 41.21 35.57
C ILE A 2 57.44 42.47 34.75
N GLY A 3 56.90 42.43 33.52
CA GLY A 3 56.32 41.33 32.74
C GLY A 3 54.81 41.18 32.96
N SER A 4 53.99 42.09 32.43
CA SER A 4 52.53 41.91 32.24
C SER A 4 51.99 43.00 31.30
N SER A 5 51.87 42.75 30.00
CA SER A 5 50.70 42.15 29.32
C SER A 5 49.44 43.03 29.36
N SER A 6 49.37 44.00 28.45
CA SER A 6 48.16 44.76 28.14
C SER A 6 47.92 44.77 26.62
N SER A 7 47.45 43.64 26.06
CA SER A 7 46.86 43.62 24.71
C SER A 7 46.22 42.26 24.38
N LEU A 8 45.25 41.82 25.17
CA LEU A 8 44.31 40.77 24.76
C LEU A 8 42.90 41.30 24.96
N ASN A 9 42.39 41.99 23.94
CA ASN A 9 40.97 42.11 23.60
C ASN A 9 40.81 43.01 22.37
N GLN A 10 41.09 42.46 21.20
CA GLN A 10 40.37 42.86 19.99
C GLN A 10 39.59 41.64 19.51
N PRO A 11 38.24 41.72 19.43
CA PRO A 11 37.51 40.73 18.68
C PRO A 11 37.93 40.93 17.22
N VAL A 12 38.63 39.94 16.65
CA VAL A 12 38.91 39.93 15.21
C VAL A 12 37.55 39.81 14.54
N ALA A 13 37.00 40.95 14.11
CA ALA A 13 35.85 40.97 13.23
C ALA A 13 36.25 40.20 11.98
N MET A 14 35.64 39.03 11.76
CA MET A 14 35.73 38.31 10.48
C MET A 14 35.40 39.33 9.39
N THR A 15 36.41 39.68 8.58
CA THR A 15 36.21 40.63 7.49
C THR A 15 35.18 40.05 6.51
N GLU A 16 34.41 40.89 5.80
CA GLU A 16 33.52 40.40 4.73
C GLU A 16 34.25 39.51 3.71
N ARG A 17 35.56 39.72 3.53
CA ARG A 17 36.44 38.86 2.74
C ARG A 17 36.58 37.44 3.32
N ASP A 18 36.62 37.29 4.64
CA ASP A 18 36.65 35.97 5.28
C ASP A 18 35.28 35.29 5.24
N LYS A 19 34.17 36.02 5.42
CA LYS A 19 32.82 35.50 5.17
C LYS A 19 32.63 35.01 3.72
N SER A 20 33.13 35.76 2.73
CA SER A 20 33.20 35.36 1.32
C SER A 20 34.08 34.12 1.07
N ARG A 21 35.11 33.89 1.90
CA ARG A 21 35.97 32.70 1.81
C ARG A 21 35.28 31.45 2.36
N TYR A 22 34.45 31.57 3.40
CA TYR A 22 33.64 30.46 3.91
C TYR A 22 32.52 30.03 2.94
N THR A 23 31.95 30.97 2.19
CA THR A 23 30.98 30.65 1.12
C THR A 23 31.60 29.79 0.01
N LYS A 24 32.91 29.90 -0.23
CA LYS A 24 33.62 29.13 -1.26
C LYS A 24 33.82 27.65 -0.89
N GLY A 25 33.97 27.35 0.40
CA GLY A 25 34.03 25.96 0.88
C GLY A 25 32.71 25.22 0.67
N SER A 26 31.58 25.93 0.80
CA SER A 26 30.25 25.31 0.59
C SER A 26 29.96 25.03 -0.88
N VAL A 27 30.56 25.77 -1.83
CA VAL A 27 30.45 25.47 -3.27
C VAL A 27 31.13 24.15 -3.60
N ILE A 28 32.34 23.89 -3.08
CA ILE A 28 33.05 22.62 -3.32
C ILE A 28 32.25 21.45 -2.77
N ILE A 29 31.68 21.57 -1.57
CA ILE A 29 30.83 20.52 -0.98
C ILE A 29 29.56 20.29 -1.81
N GLY A 30 28.91 21.37 -2.26
CA GLY A 30 27.73 21.28 -3.12
C GLY A 30 28.00 20.60 -4.47
N GLU A 31 29.11 20.96 -5.13
CA GLU A 31 29.51 20.32 -6.38
C GLU A 31 30.02 18.89 -6.18
N GLN A 32 30.66 18.60 -5.04
CA GLN A 32 31.03 17.23 -4.69
C GLN A 32 29.79 16.35 -4.52
N CYS A 33 28.75 16.83 -3.84
CA CYS A 33 27.50 16.09 -3.70
C CYS A 33 26.86 15.80 -5.07
N ARG A 34 26.83 16.78 -5.99
CA ARG A 34 26.30 16.59 -7.34
C ARG A 34 27.15 15.64 -8.18
N TRP A 35 28.47 15.77 -8.11
CA TRP A 35 29.38 14.88 -8.81
C TRP A 35 29.26 13.44 -8.29
N LEU A 36 29.16 13.24 -6.97
CA LEU A 36 28.93 11.93 -6.35
C LEU A 36 27.60 11.32 -6.76
N TYR A 37 26.57 12.13 -6.96
CA TYR A 37 25.28 11.68 -7.49
C TYR A 37 25.39 11.25 -8.96
N LEU A 38 26.00 12.09 -9.81
CA LEU A 38 26.07 11.85 -11.25
C LEU A 38 27.11 10.79 -11.67
N GLU A 39 28.19 10.60 -10.91
CA GLU A 39 29.29 9.71 -11.30
C GLU A 39 28.84 8.26 -11.49
N PRO A 40 28.11 7.61 -10.56
CA PRO A 40 27.63 6.25 -10.75
C PRO A 40 26.69 6.10 -11.95
N ILE A 41 25.89 7.14 -12.23
CA ILE A 41 24.84 7.12 -13.26
C ILE A 41 25.44 7.28 -14.66
N LEU A 42 26.30 8.29 -14.84
CA LEU A 42 26.73 8.75 -16.17
C LEU A 42 28.11 8.24 -16.58
N SER A 43 28.95 7.76 -15.65
CA SER A 43 30.30 7.28 -16.00
C SER A 43 30.28 6.04 -16.89
N GLY A 44 29.24 5.20 -16.78
CA GLY A 44 29.02 4.02 -17.62
C GLY A 44 28.10 4.27 -18.83
N ASP A 45 27.61 5.49 -19.03
CA ASP A 45 26.76 5.84 -20.15
C ASP A 45 27.61 6.16 -21.40
N ASP A 46 27.31 5.47 -22.50
CA ASP A 46 27.92 5.71 -23.82
C ASP A 46 27.12 6.72 -24.66
N GLY A 47 26.00 7.21 -24.13
CA GLY A 47 25.21 8.28 -24.73
C GLY A 47 25.91 9.65 -24.70
N GLU A 48 25.26 10.62 -25.33
CA GLU A 48 25.76 12.00 -25.42
C GLU A 48 25.98 12.63 -24.03
N LEU A 49 25.12 12.28 -23.07
CA LEU A 49 25.18 12.79 -21.70
C LEU A 49 26.37 12.20 -20.93
N GLY A 50 26.60 10.88 -21.03
CA GLY A 50 27.79 10.23 -20.47
C GLY A 50 29.10 10.77 -21.06
N LEU A 51 29.16 11.01 -22.37
CA LEU A 51 30.32 11.63 -23.02
C LEU A 51 30.61 13.04 -22.51
N LYS A 52 29.56 13.86 -22.28
CA LYS A 52 29.69 15.18 -21.64
C LYS A 52 30.20 15.06 -20.21
N PHE A 53 29.63 14.14 -19.43
CA PHE A 53 30.02 13.93 -18.03
C PHE A 53 31.46 13.44 -17.86
N ARG A 54 32.00 12.60 -18.75
CA ARG A 54 33.41 12.14 -18.66
C ARG A 54 34.42 13.29 -18.64
N LYS A 55 34.15 14.37 -19.41
CA LYS A 55 34.99 15.58 -19.42
C LYS A 55 34.95 16.30 -18.07
N VAL A 56 33.74 16.43 -17.50
CA VAL A 56 33.51 17.01 -16.17
C VAL A 56 34.19 16.18 -15.09
N ASN A 57 34.06 14.86 -15.15
CA ASN A 57 34.66 13.91 -14.22
C ASN A 57 36.20 14.03 -14.21
N GLN A 58 36.81 14.12 -15.40
CA GLN A 58 38.25 14.34 -15.50
C GLN A 58 38.69 15.67 -14.87
N GLY A 59 37.93 16.75 -15.08
CA GLY A 59 38.18 18.05 -14.46
C GLY A 59 38.06 18.01 -12.94
N PHE A 60 37.01 17.39 -12.41
CA PHE A 60 36.78 17.27 -10.97
C PHE A 60 37.88 16.43 -10.28
N ARG A 61 38.30 15.31 -10.88
CA ARG A 61 39.41 14.49 -10.37
C ARG A 61 40.76 15.23 -10.39
N GLN A 62 40.99 16.13 -11.35
CA GLN A 62 42.19 16.97 -11.35
C GLN A 62 42.19 17.96 -10.18
N VAL A 63 41.03 18.58 -9.88
CA VAL A 63 40.88 19.45 -8.70
C VAL A 63 41.09 18.66 -7.41
N ALA A 64 40.51 17.45 -7.30
CA ALA A 64 40.68 16.60 -6.13
C ALA A 64 42.17 16.25 -5.87
N ARG A 65 42.92 15.88 -6.91
CA ARG A 65 44.38 15.64 -6.81
C ARG A 65 45.16 16.88 -6.41
N ALA A 66 44.76 18.06 -6.88
CA ALA A 66 45.39 19.31 -6.49
C ALA A 66 45.16 19.64 -5.01
N ILE A 67 44.00 19.28 -4.47
CA ILE A 67 43.67 19.40 -3.04
C ILE A 67 44.42 18.36 -2.20
N GLU A 68 44.53 17.12 -2.69
CA GLU A 68 45.30 16.06 -2.04
C GLU A 68 46.79 16.41 -1.91
N GLY A 69 47.34 17.11 -2.91
CA GLY A 69 48.74 17.57 -2.90
C GLY A 69 49.06 18.68 -1.89
N ASP A 70 48.11 19.57 -1.57
CA ASP A 70 48.24 20.54 -0.47
C ASP A 70 46.86 20.83 0.16
N SER A 71 46.61 20.21 1.31
CA SER A 71 45.32 20.27 2.02
C SER A 71 45.10 21.58 2.80
N ARG A 72 46.07 22.50 2.79
CA ARG A 72 45.94 23.77 3.51
C ARG A 72 44.96 24.70 2.80
N LEU A 73 43.89 25.05 3.53
CA LEU A 73 42.84 25.98 3.09
C LEU A 73 43.38 27.32 2.56
N SER A 74 44.46 27.83 3.16
CA SER A 74 45.12 29.07 2.71
C SER A 74 45.66 28.98 1.29
N THR A 75 46.25 27.85 0.90
CA THR A 75 46.86 27.66 -0.41
C THR A 75 45.80 27.48 -1.50
N LEU A 76 44.72 26.75 -1.18
CA LEU A 76 43.56 26.58 -2.06
C LEU A 76 42.87 27.90 -2.37
N VAL A 77 42.69 28.77 -1.37
CA VAL A 77 42.06 30.09 -1.51
C VAL A 77 42.95 31.08 -2.28
N GLN A 78 44.26 30.91 -2.24
CA GLN A 78 45.24 31.76 -2.95
C GLN A 78 45.50 31.31 -4.40
N SER A 79 45.05 30.11 -4.79
CA SER A 79 45.22 29.60 -6.14
C SER A 79 44.38 30.37 -7.16
N ALA A 80 45.06 31.04 -8.10
CA ALA A 80 44.41 31.76 -9.21
C ALA A 80 43.75 30.81 -10.24
N ARG A 81 44.13 29.52 -10.27
CA ARG A 81 43.67 28.55 -11.27
C ARG A 81 42.48 27.71 -10.82
N LEU A 82 42.33 27.49 -9.51
CA LEU A 82 41.26 26.63 -8.98
C LEU A 82 39.87 27.23 -9.19
N ARG A 83 39.74 28.55 -9.07
CA ARG A 83 38.44 29.22 -9.15
C ARG A 83 37.79 29.14 -10.54
N PRO A 84 38.44 29.53 -11.65
CA PRO A 84 37.85 29.38 -12.98
C PRO A 84 37.54 27.93 -13.34
N MET A 85 38.35 26.99 -12.83
CA MET A 85 38.14 25.55 -13.04
C MET A 85 36.91 25.05 -12.29
N LEU A 86 36.74 25.43 -11.03
CA LEU A 86 35.54 25.11 -10.23
C LEU A 86 34.28 25.75 -10.80
N ASP A 87 34.34 27.01 -11.22
CA ASP A 87 33.21 27.71 -11.83
C ASP A 87 32.78 27.00 -13.13
N SER A 88 33.74 26.62 -13.97
CA SER A 88 33.48 25.84 -15.19
C SER A 88 32.92 24.44 -14.91
N ILE A 89 33.45 23.74 -13.91
CA ILE A 89 32.93 22.43 -13.50
C ILE A 89 31.51 22.56 -12.95
N SER A 90 31.23 23.57 -12.14
CA SER A 90 29.88 23.85 -11.60
C SER A 90 28.87 24.09 -12.72
N GLU A 91 29.22 24.93 -13.70
CA GLU A 91 28.36 25.18 -14.86
C GLU A 91 28.10 23.90 -15.67
N GLN A 92 29.13 23.09 -15.93
CA GLN A 92 28.96 21.84 -16.66
C GLN A 92 28.20 20.78 -15.86
N LEU A 93 28.39 20.69 -14.54
CA LEU A 93 27.59 19.83 -13.65
C LEU A 93 26.12 20.25 -13.66
N HIS A 94 25.84 21.56 -13.62
CA HIS A 94 24.49 22.09 -13.75
C HIS A 94 23.83 21.72 -15.09
N VAL A 95 24.55 21.85 -16.20
CA VAL A 95 24.06 21.44 -17.53
C VAL A 95 23.81 19.92 -17.58
N CYS A 96 24.73 19.11 -17.04
CA CYS A 96 24.54 17.66 -16.99
C CYS A 96 23.32 17.27 -16.14
N GLN A 97 23.14 17.91 -14.98
CA GLN A 97 21.99 17.67 -14.11
C GLN A 97 20.67 18.07 -14.78
N ALA A 98 20.62 19.24 -15.43
CA ALA A 98 19.42 19.70 -16.13
C ALA A 98 19.05 18.75 -17.28
N ALA A 99 20.05 18.30 -18.06
CA ALA A 99 19.83 17.33 -19.12
C ALA A 99 19.42 15.94 -18.60
N LEU A 100 19.95 15.50 -17.44
CA LEU A 100 19.51 14.28 -16.78
C LEU A 100 18.05 14.39 -16.31
N ASN A 101 17.68 15.51 -15.70
CA ASN A 101 16.30 15.76 -15.26
C ASN A 101 15.33 15.76 -16.43
N GLN A 102 15.69 16.41 -17.54
CA GLN A 102 14.88 16.38 -18.78
C GLN A 102 14.75 14.95 -19.32
N TYR A 103 15.86 14.20 -19.36
CA TYR A 103 15.85 12.81 -19.80
C TYR A 103 14.91 11.94 -18.94
N ILE A 104 14.97 12.09 -17.62
CA ILE A 104 14.06 11.39 -16.68
C ILE A 104 12.61 11.77 -16.95
N GLU A 105 12.32 13.06 -17.14
CA GLU A 105 10.96 13.55 -17.40
C GLU A 105 10.42 13.05 -18.74
N ASP A 106 11.25 12.98 -19.77
CA ASP A 106 10.90 12.40 -21.07
C ASP A 106 10.51 10.93 -20.91
N LYS A 107 11.28 10.15 -20.13
CA LYS A 107 10.94 8.74 -19.83
C LYS A 107 9.65 8.61 -19.04
N ARG A 108 9.42 9.47 -18.05
CA ARG A 108 8.17 9.54 -17.29
C ARG A 108 6.96 9.89 -18.16
N SER A 109 7.15 10.74 -19.16
CA SER A 109 6.09 11.11 -20.09
C SER A 109 5.66 9.93 -20.98
N ILE A 110 6.61 9.07 -21.40
CA ILE A 110 6.35 7.89 -22.23
C ILE A 110 5.61 6.80 -21.44
N PHE A 111 6.07 6.54 -20.21
CA PHE A 111 5.48 5.57 -19.28
C PHE A 111 5.16 6.22 -17.93
N PRO A 112 3.93 6.72 -17.72
CA PRO A 112 3.56 7.53 -16.56
C PRO A 112 3.68 6.86 -15.19
N ARG A 113 3.82 5.52 -15.10
CA ARG A 113 4.05 4.88 -13.79
C ARG A 113 5.42 5.23 -13.19
N PHE A 114 6.37 5.70 -14.00
CA PHE A 114 7.67 6.18 -13.52
C PHE A 114 7.60 7.47 -12.68
N TYR A 115 6.47 8.18 -12.65
CA TYR A 115 6.27 9.29 -11.71
C TYR A 115 6.26 8.83 -10.25
N PHE A 116 6.00 7.55 -10.00
CA PHE A 116 5.90 6.98 -8.65
C PHE A 116 7.19 6.30 -8.17
N LEU A 117 8.22 6.25 -9.03
CA LEU A 117 9.57 5.83 -8.64
C LEU A 117 10.41 7.02 -8.19
N SER A 118 11.39 6.75 -7.32
CA SER A 118 12.49 7.67 -7.06
C SER A 118 13.35 7.81 -8.32
N ASP A 119 14.11 8.90 -8.41
CA ASP A 119 15.02 9.11 -9.54
C ASP A 119 16.11 8.01 -9.56
N ASP A 120 16.61 7.60 -8.38
CA ASP A 120 17.59 6.52 -8.23
C ASP A 120 17.06 5.18 -8.74
N ASP A 121 15.85 4.77 -8.30
CA ASP A 121 15.23 3.51 -8.73
C ASP A 121 14.97 3.50 -10.25
N LEU A 122 14.55 4.63 -10.79
CA LEU A 122 14.29 4.77 -12.22
C LEU A 122 15.59 4.64 -13.02
N LEU A 123 16.64 5.33 -12.60
CA LEU A 123 17.94 5.26 -13.28
C LEU A 123 18.59 3.89 -13.16
N GLU A 124 18.43 3.22 -12.01
CA GLU A 124 18.84 1.83 -11.84
C GLU A 124 18.12 0.93 -12.86
N LEU A 125 16.78 1.04 -12.97
CA LEU A 125 15.98 0.29 -13.94
C LEU A 125 16.41 0.58 -15.39
N LEU A 126 16.62 1.85 -15.75
CA LEU A 126 17.05 2.25 -17.10
C LEU A 126 18.48 1.75 -17.40
N GLY A 127 19.38 1.82 -16.42
CA GLY A 127 20.78 1.40 -16.55
C GLY A 127 20.94 -0.12 -16.61
N GLN A 128 20.23 -0.85 -15.74
CA GLN A 128 20.24 -2.30 -15.73
C GLN A 128 19.53 -2.89 -16.96
N ALA A 129 18.48 -2.26 -17.48
CA ALA A 129 17.87 -2.69 -18.75
C ALA A 129 18.88 -2.62 -19.91
N ARG A 130 19.73 -1.58 -19.95
CA ARG A 130 20.82 -1.45 -20.93
C ARG A 130 21.95 -2.48 -20.71
N ALA A 131 22.25 -2.81 -19.46
CA ALA A 131 23.28 -3.81 -19.12
C ALA A 131 22.80 -5.26 -19.33
N GLY A 132 21.54 -5.56 -19.01
CA GLY A 132 20.88 -6.85 -19.26
C GLY A 132 20.65 -7.13 -20.74
N ALA A 133 20.67 -6.10 -21.61
CA ALA A 133 20.82 -6.28 -23.05
C ALA A 133 22.15 -6.97 -23.40
N ARG A 134 23.21 -6.75 -22.61
CA ARG A 134 24.59 -7.22 -22.83
C ARG A 134 24.95 -8.49 -22.02
N ALA A 135 24.27 -8.76 -20.90
CA ALA A 135 24.64 -9.80 -19.93
C ALA A 135 23.92 -11.16 -20.08
N GLY A 136 23.18 -11.39 -21.18
CA GLY A 136 22.44 -12.64 -21.39
C GLY A 136 21.12 -12.73 -20.62
N ALA A 137 20.43 -13.87 -20.75
CA ALA A 137 19.04 -14.06 -20.32
C ALA A 137 18.82 -14.01 -18.79
N GLU A 138 19.70 -14.62 -18.00
CA GLU A 138 19.54 -14.75 -16.54
C GLU A 138 19.60 -13.40 -15.82
N GLY A 139 20.48 -12.48 -16.24
CA GLY A 139 20.59 -11.14 -15.65
C GLY A 139 19.37 -10.26 -15.94
N ARG A 140 18.72 -10.46 -17.10
CA ARG A 140 17.55 -9.68 -17.53
C ARG A 140 16.30 -10.04 -16.72
N ALA A 141 16.08 -11.32 -16.44
CA ALA A 141 14.95 -11.80 -15.66
C ALA A 141 14.95 -11.28 -14.22
N VAL A 142 16.09 -11.31 -13.54
CA VAL A 142 16.23 -10.87 -12.13
C VAL A 142 15.97 -9.37 -11.97
N VAL A 143 16.50 -8.56 -12.89
CA VAL A 143 16.30 -7.09 -12.90
C VAL A 143 14.83 -6.76 -13.14
N ILE A 144 14.20 -7.40 -14.13
CA ILE A 144 12.78 -7.22 -14.44
C ILE A 144 11.92 -7.56 -13.21
N GLN A 145 12.16 -8.69 -12.56
CA GLN A 145 11.38 -9.12 -11.40
C GLN A 145 11.49 -8.19 -10.19
N THR A 146 12.68 -7.63 -9.94
CA THR A 146 12.92 -6.75 -8.78
C THR A 146 12.11 -5.46 -8.87
N HIS A 147 12.05 -4.83 -10.05
CA HIS A 147 11.41 -3.53 -10.23
C HIS A 147 9.95 -3.60 -10.66
N LEU A 148 9.51 -4.69 -11.32
CA LEU A 148 8.10 -4.87 -11.70
C LEU A 148 7.16 -4.80 -10.49
N ARG A 149 7.57 -5.35 -9.35
CA ARG A 149 6.80 -5.31 -8.11
C ARG A 149 6.52 -3.88 -7.62
N LYS A 150 7.42 -2.93 -7.90
CA LYS A 150 7.23 -1.51 -7.56
C LYS A 150 6.26 -0.82 -8.50
N LEU A 151 6.18 -1.24 -9.77
CA LEU A 151 5.36 -0.61 -10.82
C LEU A 151 3.96 -1.20 -10.96
N PHE A 152 3.80 -2.49 -10.67
CA PHE A 152 2.56 -3.25 -10.80
C PHE A 152 2.25 -3.97 -9.49
N PRO A 153 1.29 -3.49 -8.69
CA PRO A 153 0.99 -4.07 -7.38
C PRO A 153 0.57 -5.54 -7.40
N GLY A 154 -0.04 -5.99 -8.50
CA GLY A 154 -0.49 -7.37 -8.68
C GLY A 154 0.56 -8.34 -9.21
N ILE A 155 1.72 -7.84 -9.66
CA ILE A 155 2.76 -8.63 -10.33
C ILE A 155 3.98 -8.72 -9.41
N THR A 156 4.37 -9.93 -9.05
CA THR A 156 5.65 -10.20 -8.36
C THR A 156 6.68 -10.88 -9.24
N GLY A 157 6.25 -11.49 -10.34
CA GLY A 157 7.13 -12.14 -11.29
C GLY A 157 6.50 -12.27 -12.66
N VAL A 158 7.28 -12.75 -13.62
CA VAL A 158 6.84 -13.00 -15.00
C VAL A 158 7.40 -14.34 -15.48
N LYS A 159 6.67 -15.01 -16.39
CA LYS A 159 7.20 -16.13 -17.16
C LYS A 159 7.68 -15.63 -18.51
N LEU A 160 8.89 -16.04 -18.86
CA LEU A 160 9.47 -15.73 -20.15
C LEU A 160 9.14 -16.84 -21.16
N GLY A 161 9.00 -16.46 -22.42
CA GLY A 161 8.84 -17.36 -23.55
C GLY A 161 10.17 -18.01 -23.96
N PRO A 162 10.15 -18.88 -24.98
CA PRO A 162 11.36 -19.53 -25.49
C PRO A 162 12.42 -18.50 -25.89
N GLY A 163 13.64 -18.67 -25.38
CA GLY A 163 14.76 -17.76 -25.64
C GLY A 163 14.79 -16.49 -24.79
N ASP A 164 13.89 -16.35 -23.81
CA ASP A 164 13.87 -15.25 -22.83
C ASP A 164 13.75 -13.85 -23.42
N LEU A 165 13.12 -13.75 -24.61
CA LEU A 165 12.92 -12.49 -25.35
C LEU A 165 11.50 -11.93 -25.26
N SER A 166 10.57 -12.67 -24.65
CA SER A 166 9.19 -12.22 -24.51
C SER A 166 8.58 -12.65 -23.18
N ILE A 167 7.64 -11.86 -22.68
CA ILE A 167 6.85 -12.19 -21.50
C ILE A 167 5.57 -12.89 -21.96
N THR A 168 5.31 -14.08 -21.41
CA THR A 168 4.15 -14.92 -21.77
C THR A 168 3.10 -14.98 -20.67
N ALA A 169 3.50 -14.78 -19.42
CA ALA A 169 2.58 -14.76 -18.28
C ALA A 169 3.05 -13.84 -17.17
N LEU A 170 2.10 -13.35 -16.38
CA LEU A 170 2.31 -12.55 -15.18
C LEU A 170 2.03 -13.42 -13.95
N CYS A 171 2.86 -13.30 -12.92
CA CYS A 171 2.73 -14.07 -11.68
C CYS A 171 2.43 -13.15 -10.50
N SER A 172 1.47 -13.53 -9.66
CA SER A 172 1.19 -12.85 -8.39
C SER A 172 2.04 -13.39 -7.24
N HIS A 173 1.95 -12.74 -6.08
CA HIS A 173 2.75 -13.07 -4.89
C HIS A 173 2.53 -14.49 -4.35
N GLN A 174 1.36 -15.10 -4.59
CA GLN A 174 1.09 -16.50 -4.25
C GLN A 174 0.96 -17.36 -5.51
N GLU A 175 1.86 -17.12 -6.46
CA GLU A 175 2.06 -17.96 -7.63
C GLU A 175 0.83 -18.12 -8.54
N GLU A 176 -0.19 -17.26 -8.41
CA GLU A 176 -1.25 -17.17 -9.42
C GLU A 176 -0.65 -16.76 -10.76
N ILE A 177 -0.93 -17.54 -11.80
CA ILE A 177 -0.37 -17.36 -13.13
C ILE A 177 -1.46 -16.86 -14.06
N PHE A 178 -1.25 -15.68 -14.62
CA PHE A 178 -2.11 -15.08 -15.62
C PHE A 178 -1.39 -15.08 -16.97
N TYR A 179 -1.85 -15.93 -17.89
CA TYR A 179 -1.31 -16.01 -19.25
C TYR A 179 -1.83 -14.85 -20.11
N LEU A 180 -0.92 -14.22 -20.84
CA LEU A 180 -1.25 -13.19 -21.82
C LEU A 180 -1.75 -13.84 -23.12
N ASP A 181 -2.72 -13.22 -23.78
CA ASP A 181 -3.24 -13.66 -25.09
C ASP A 181 -2.13 -13.62 -26.15
N ARG A 182 -1.25 -12.61 -26.07
CA ARG A 182 -0.08 -12.46 -26.93
C ARG A 182 1.20 -12.28 -26.11
N PRO A 183 2.30 -12.92 -26.50
CA PRO A 183 3.60 -12.68 -25.86
C PRO A 183 4.06 -11.24 -26.14
N VAL A 184 4.66 -10.60 -25.13
CA VAL A 184 5.17 -9.23 -25.24
C VAL A 184 6.68 -9.23 -25.35
N ASP A 185 7.20 -8.71 -26.46
CA ASP A 185 8.64 -8.64 -26.71
C ASP A 185 9.33 -7.63 -25.77
N ILE A 186 10.48 -8.02 -25.23
CA ILE A 186 11.30 -7.19 -24.33
C ILE A 186 12.56 -6.64 -25.00
N ASP A 187 12.74 -6.89 -26.29
CA ASP A 187 13.89 -6.41 -27.09
C ASP A 187 13.67 -4.96 -27.61
N CYS A 188 13.28 -4.07 -26.71
CA CYS A 188 13.14 -2.65 -26.99
C CYS A 188 13.37 -1.82 -25.70
N PRO A 189 13.41 -0.48 -25.77
CA PRO A 189 13.58 0.35 -24.58
C PRO A 189 12.55 0.04 -23.49
N VAL A 190 12.97 0.17 -22.23
CA VAL A 190 12.22 -0.36 -21.08
C VAL A 190 10.86 0.28 -20.90
N GLU A 191 10.75 1.58 -21.15
CA GLU A 191 9.50 2.33 -21.15
C GLU A 191 8.51 1.88 -22.23
N ILE A 192 9.00 1.31 -23.34
CA ILE A 192 8.16 0.85 -24.45
C ILE A 192 7.62 -0.53 -24.13
N TRP A 193 8.46 -1.50 -23.76
CA TRP A 193 7.93 -2.84 -23.47
C TRP A 193 7.07 -2.86 -22.21
N LEU A 194 7.37 -2.05 -21.19
CA LEU A 194 6.50 -1.92 -20.00
C LEU A 194 5.10 -1.41 -20.36
N LYS A 195 5.04 -0.45 -21.28
CA LYS A 195 3.78 0.06 -21.83
C LYS A 195 3.04 -1.00 -22.66
N ASN A 196 3.77 -1.82 -23.42
CA ASN A 196 3.19 -2.93 -24.16
C ASN A 196 2.65 -4.02 -23.22
N VAL A 197 3.35 -4.33 -22.13
CA VAL A 197 2.88 -5.25 -21.08
C VAL A 197 1.60 -4.72 -20.44
N GLU A 198 1.53 -3.42 -20.12
CA GLU A 198 0.31 -2.80 -19.59
C GLU A 198 -0.88 -2.92 -20.55
N ASN A 199 -0.68 -2.61 -21.84
CA ASN A 199 -1.72 -2.69 -22.86
C ASN A 199 -2.21 -4.14 -23.07
N GLU A 200 -1.27 -5.09 -23.17
CA GLU A 200 -1.59 -6.50 -23.39
C GLU A 200 -2.26 -7.11 -22.16
N MET A 201 -1.85 -6.73 -20.94
CA MET A 201 -2.51 -7.10 -19.69
C MET A 201 -3.97 -6.66 -19.69
N HIS A 202 -4.26 -5.40 -20.05
CA HIS A 202 -5.64 -4.89 -20.12
C HIS A 202 -6.47 -5.61 -21.18
N ALA A 203 -5.89 -5.85 -22.37
CA ALA A 203 -6.56 -6.54 -23.46
C ALA A 203 -6.88 -8.00 -23.13
N SER A 204 -5.88 -8.73 -22.61
CA SER A 204 -6.00 -10.14 -22.22
C SER A 204 -7.03 -10.33 -21.11
N LEU A 205 -7.02 -9.49 -20.07
CA LEU A 205 -8.04 -9.56 -19.00
C LEU A 205 -9.44 -9.26 -19.54
N LYS A 206 -9.59 -8.28 -20.43
CA LYS A 206 -10.88 -7.97 -21.07
C LYS A 206 -11.39 -9.17 -21.88
N ASN A 207 -10.54 -9.80 -22.69
CA ASN A 207 -10.91 -10.98 -23.47
C ASN A 207 -11.27 -12.16 -22.59
N LEU A 208 -10.54 -12.38 -21.49
CA LEU A 208 -10.81 -13.45 -20.54
C LEU A 208 -12.20 -13.31 -19.90
N VAL A 209 -12.58 -12.09 -19.47
CA VAL A 209 -13.91 -11.79 -18.93
C VAL A 209 -14.98 -12.05 -19.98
N LEU A 210 -14.80 -11.54 -21.19
CA LEU A 210 -15.74 -11.68 -22.29
C LEU A 210 -15.98 -13.15 -22.65
N ASN A 211 -14.91 -13.93 -22.78
CA ASN A 211 -14.98 -15.35 -23.07
C ASN A 211 -15.71 -16.11 -21.95
N TYR A 212 -15.40 -15.81 -20.69
CA TYR A 212 -16.02 -16.51 -19.57
C TYR A 212 -17.51 -16.19 -19.41
N VAL A 213 -17.88 -14.90 -19.50
CA VAL A 213 -19.27 -14.44 -19.33
C VAL A 213 -20.16 -14.84 -20.53
N MET A 214 -19.63 -14.86 -21.76
CA MET A 214 -20.43 -15.20 -22.95
C MET A 214 -20.51 -16.72 -23.25
N ASN A 215 -19.47 -17.50 -22.93
CA ASN A 215 -19.40 -18.91 -23.34
C ASN A 215 -19.92 -19.92 -22.29
N THR A 216 -20.49 -19.48 -21.17
CA THR A 216 -20.85 -20.39 -20.07
C THR A 216 -22.13 -21.18 -20.36
N SER A 217 -21.98 -22.29 -21.09
CA SER A 217 -22.69 -23.52 -20.76
C SER A 217 -22.03 -24.16 -19.52
N PRO A 218 -22.77 -24.48 -18.45
CA PRO A 218 -22.21 -24.97 -17.19
C PRO A 218 -21.89 -26.47 -17.27
N LYS A 219 -20.89 -26.86 -18.05
CA LYS A 219 -20.40 -28.24 -18.09
C LYS A 219 -18.88 -28.26 -17.92
N ASN A 220 -18.44 -28.62 -16.70
CA ASN A 220 -17.11 -29.14 -16.36
C ASN A 220 -15.88 -28.23 -16.53
N ASN A 221 -15.92 -26.98 -16.06
CA ASN A 221 -14.67 -26.26 -15.81
C ASN A 221 -14.37 -26.23 -14.32
N ASP A 222 -13.12 -26.58 -13.98
CA ASP A 222 -12.52 -26.36 -12.68
C ASP A 222 -12.82 -24.92 -12.19
N VAL A 223 -13.40 -24.82 -11.00
CA VAL A 223 -13.86 -23.57 -10.37
C VAL A 223 -12.72 -22.58 -10.21
N PHE A 224 -11.50 -23.06 -10.01
CA PHE A 224 -10.33 -22.24 -9.71
C PHE A 224 -9.38 -22.06 -10.91
N SER A 225 -9.78 -22.50 -12.09
CA SER A 225 -8.99 -22.42 -13.33
C SER A 225 -8.66 -20.99 -13.78
N LEU A 226 -9.46 -20.00 -13.38
CA LEU A 226 -9.25 -18.59 -13.73
C LEU A 226 -8.61 -17.79 -12.59
N PRO A 227 -7.93 -16.66 -12.91
CA PRO A 227 -7.49 -15.72 -11.90
C PRO A 227 -8.66 -15.24 -11.02
N VAL A 228 -8.43 -15.07 -9.72
CA VAL A 228 -9.45 -14.71 -8.74
C VAL A 228 -10.20 -13.43 -9.10
N GLN A 229 -9.49 -12.46 -9.68
CA GLN A 229 -10.05 -11.18 -10.10
C GLN A 229 -11.18 -11.36 -11.12
N ILE A 230 -11.01 -12.33 -12.03
CA ILE A 230 -11.96 -12.60 -13.12
C ILE A 230 -13.13 -13.40 -12.59
N LEU A 231 -12.88 -14.39 -11.73
CA LEU A 231 -13.93 -15.12 -11.01
C LEU A 231 -14.84 -14.15 -10.24
N CYS A 232 -14.24 -13.24 -9.48
CA CYS A 232 -14.95 -12.23 -8.69
C CYS A 232 -15.76 -11.26 -9.56
N LEU A 233 -15.20 -10.81 -10.69
CA LEU A 233 -15.88 -9.89 -11.59
C LEU A 233 -17.06 -10.55 -12.31
N ALA A 234 -16.87 -11.77 -12.80
CA ALA A 234 -17.92 -12.52 -13.47
C ALA A 234 -19.09 -12.82 -12.52
N GLN A 235 -18.79 -13.18 -11.27
CA GLN A 235 -19.81 -13.37 -10.24
C GLN A 235 -20.57 -12.08 -9.94
N ASN A 236 -19.90 -10.93 -9.87
CA ASN A 236 -20.55 -9.63 -9.69
C ASN A 236 -21.52 -9.29 -10.85
N ILE A 237 -21.12 -9.55 -12.09
CA ILE A 237 -21.96 -9.32 -13.28
C ILE A 237 -23.18 -10.25 -13.25
N ARG A 238 -22.95 -11.56 -13.04
CA ARG A 238 -24.01 -12.57 -12.95
C ARG A 238 -24.99 -12.26 -11.81
N PHE A 239 -24.48 -11.86 -10.64
CA PHE A 239 -25.31 -11.47 -9.50
C PHE A 239 -26.21 -10.28 -9.84
N THR A 240 -25.66 -9.26 -10.51
CA THR A 240 -26.42 -8.07 -10.92
C THR A 240 -27.57 -8.47 -11.86
N GLU A 241 -27.27 -9.24 -12.90
CA GLU A 241 -28.25 -9.70 -13.89
C GLU A 241 -29.33 -10.59 -13.26
N GLN A 242 -28.94 -11.55 -12.42
CA GLN A 242 -29.87 -12.46 -11.75
C GLN A 242 -30.76 -11.74 -10.75
N THR A 243 -30.23 -10.75 -10.03
CA THR A 243 -30.99 -9.97 -9.05
C THR A 243 -32.02 -9.09 -9.74
N GLU A 244 -31.66 -8.39 -10.82
CA GLU A 244 -32.61 -7.55 -11.57
C GLU A 244 -33.74 -8.38 -12.20
N ARG A 245 -33.41 -9.57 -12.72
CA ARG A 245 -34.41 -10.55 -13.16
C ARG A 245 -35.31 -10.99 -12.01
N ALA A 246 -34.75 -11.36 -10.86
CA ALA A 246 -35.49 -11.84 -9.70
C ALA A 246 -36.39 -10.76 -9.06
N ILE A 247 -35.98 -9.48 -9.09
CA ILE A 247 -36.84 -8.35 -8.67
C ILE A 247 -38.05 -8.28 -9.60
N THR A 248 -37.83 -8.35 -10.91
CA THR A 248 -38.90 -8.22 -11.92
C THR A 248 -39.83 -9.44 -11.95
N SER A 249 -39.29 -10.65 -11.77
CA SER A 249 -40.05 -11.91 -11.72
C SER A 249 -40.60 -12.26 -10.34
N LYS A 250 -40.29 -11.47 -9.30
CA LYS A 250 -40.64 -11.72 -7.90
C LYS A 250 -40.09 -13.04 -7.34
N GLU A 251 -38.91 -13.44 -7.78
CA GLU A 251 -38.24 -14.70 -7.38
C GLU A 251 -37.04 -14.49 -6.43
N LEU A 252 -36.99 -13.38 -5.68
CA LEU A 252 -35.88 -13.06 -4.77
C LEU A 252 -35.59 -14.18 -3.75
N HIS A 253 -36.62 -14.84 -3.21
CA HIS A 253 -36.43 -15.97 -2.30
C HIS A 253 -35.75 -17.17 -2.96
N LYS A 254 -36.08 -17.47 -4.22
CA LYS A 254 -35.45 -18.55 -5.00
C LYS A 254 -34.00 -18.21 -5.31
N LEU A 255 -33.71 -16.95 -5.65
CA LEU A 255 -32.35 -16.47 -5.83
C LEU A 255 -31.53 -16.61 -4.54
N LYS A 256 -32.09 -16.22 -3.39
CA LYS A 256 -31.44 -16.38 -2.07
C LYS A 256 -31.04 -17.85 -1.83
N VAL A 257 -31.95 -18.79 -2.08
CA VAL A 257 -31.67 -20.23 -1.93
C VAL A 257 -30.56 -20.70 -2.87
N ASN A 258 -30.52 -20.20 -4.10
CA ASN A 258 -29.45 -20.56 -5.05
C ASN A 258 -28.09 -20.04 -4.62
N ILE A 259 -28.02 -18.79 -4.13
CA ILE A 259 -26.78 -18.21 -3.61
C ILE A 259 -26.33 -18.94 -2.33
N ASP A 260 -27.26 -19.34 -1.46
CA ASP A 260 -26.94 -20.12 -0.26
C ASP A 260 -26.35 -21.50 -0.60
N LYS A 261 -26.87 -22.15 -1.66
CA LYS A 261 -26.27 -23.40 -2.19
C LYS A 261 -24.86 -23.18 -2.74
N GLU A 262 -24.64 -22.09 -3.47
CA GLU A 262 -23.33 -21.73 -4.01
C GLU A 262 -22.33 -21.38 -2.90
N TYR A 263 -22.77 -20.66 -1.87
CA TYR A 263 -21.99 -20.39 -0.65
C TYR A 263 -21.54 -21.69 0.04
N LYS A 264 -22.47 -22.64 0.25
CA LYS A 264 -22.18 -23.95 0.86
C LYS A 264 -21.23 -24.77 0.01
N TYR A 265 -21.45 -24.78 -1.31
CA TYR A 265 -20.55 -25.43 -2.26
C TYR A 265 -19.12 -24.91 -2.10
N TYR A 266 -18.90 -23.58 -2.13
CA TYR A 266 -17.56 -23.03 -1.96
C TYR A 266 -16.97 -23.30 -0.57
N ALA A 267 -17.78 -23.37 0.49
CA ALA A 267 -17.29 -23.70 1.82
C ALA A 267 -16.80 -25.17 1.94
N GLU A 268 -17.38 -26.08 1.16
CA GLU A 268 -17.10 -27.52 1.21
C GLU A 268 -16.07 -27.98 0.17
N VAL A 269 -15.90 -27.23 -0.93
CA VAL A 269 -14.95 -27.57 -2.00
C VAL A 269 -13.53 -27.69 -1.42
N PRO A 270 -12.84 -28.83 -1.62
CA PRO A 270 -11.44 -28.98 -1.23
C PRO A 270 -10.55 -28.07 -2.06
N THR A 271 -9.41 -27.68 -1.50
CA THR A 271 -8.43 -26.84 -2.18
C THR A 271 -7.08 -27.54 -2.08
N ASP A 272 -6.41 -27.69 -3.21
CA ASP A 272 -5.16 -28.43 -3.30
C ASP A 272 -3.94 -27.57 -2.90
N ASP A 273 -4.04 -26.25 -3.09
CA ASP A 273 -2.98 -25.30 -2.78
C ASP A 273 -3.48 -24.01 -2.08
N ASP A 274 -2.51 -23.16 -1.73
CA ASP A 274 -2.73 -21.87 -1.10
C ASP A 274 -3.50 -20.90 -2.02
N ASN A 275 -3.32 -21.02 -3.33
CA ASN A 275 -3.91 -20.16 -4.34
C ASN A 275 -5.43 -20.39 -4.43
N GLU A 276 -5.84 -21.64 -4.57
CA GLU A 276 -7.23 -22.07 -4.53
C GLU A 276 -7.89 -21.72 -3.20
N ARG A 277 -7.15 -21.86 -2.08
CA ARG A 277 -7.63 -21.43 -0.77
C ARG A 277 -7.97 -19.95 -0.74
N LEU A 278 -7.14 -19.08 -1.32
CA LEU A 278 -7.43 -17.65 -1.41
C LEU A 278 -8.56 -17.32 -2.39
N LYS A 279 -8.64 -18.01 -3.54
CA LYS A 279 -9.76 -17.89 -4.49
C LYS A 279 -11.08 -18.22 -3.83
N ARG A 280 -11.13 -19.35 -3.12
CA ARG A 280 -12.28 -19.78 -2.32
C ARG A 280 -12.66 -18.73 -1.27
N GLN A 281 -11.70 -18.20 -0.52
CA GLN A 281 -11.95 -17.14 0.47
C GLN A 281 -12.63 -15.91 -0.14
N ALA A 282 -12.15 -15.45 -1.30
CA ALA A 282 -12.74 -14.30 -1.99
C ALA A 282 -14.18 -14.58 -2.45
N LEU A 283 -14.45 -15.77 -3.01
CA LEU A 283 -15.79 -16.16 -3.46
C LEU A 283 -16.79 -16.30 -2.29
N ILE A 284 -16.37 -16.89 -1.17
CA ILE A 284 -17.20 -16.99 0.05
C ILE A 284 -17.59 -15.59 0.55
N LEU A 285 -16.64 -14.64 0.59
CA LEU A 285 -16.92 -13.26 0.99
C LEU A 285 -17.93 -12.57 0.06
N GLN A 286 -17.84 -12.79 -1.25
CA GLN A 286 -18.80 -12.27 -2.21
C GLN A 286 -20.20 -12.86 -2.00
N CYS A 287 -20.31 -14.19 -1.89
CA CYS A 287 -21.59 -14.85 -1.65
C CYS A 287 -22.24 -14.39 -0.34
N ALA A 288 -21.47 -14.26 0.74
CA ALA A 288 -21.96 -13.71 2.01
C ALA A 288 -22.50 -12.30 1.84
N TYR A 289 -21.80 -11.45 1.09
CA TYR A 289 -22.30 -10.11 0.76
C TYR A 289 -23.60 -10.16 -0.06
N TYR A 290 -23.69 -11.01 -1.09
CA TYR A 290 -24.89 -11.15 -1.92
C TYR A 290 -26.10 -11.58 -1.09
N LEU A 291 -25.93 -12.54 -0.18
CA LEU A 291 -26.99 -12.98 0.74
C LEU A 291 -27.51 -11.81 1.58
N ASN A 292 -26.61 -10.96 2.10
CA ASN A 292 -27.00 -9.78 2.88
C ASN A 292 -27.79 -8.77 2.04
N VAL A 293 -27.37 -8.53 0.79
CA VAL A 293 -28.11 -7.63 -0.12
C VAL A 293 -29.49 -8.20 -0.45
N ILE A 294 -29.59 -9.47 -0.84
CA ILE A 294 -30.88 -10.08 -1.17
C ILE A 294 -31.80 -10.10 0.04
N GLN A 295 -31.28 -10.39 1.24
CA GLN A 295 -32.05 -10.31 2.47
C GLN A 295 -32.62 -8.90 2.68
N LEU A 296 -31.80 -7.86 2.53
CA LEU A 296 -32.25 -6.47 2.61
C LEU A 296 -33.35 -6.15 1.60
N LEU A 297 -33.25 -6.63 0.36
CA LEU A 297 -34.26 -6.40 -0.68
C LEU A 297 -35.58 -7.11 -0.36
N ILE A 298 -35.52 -8.34 0.18
CA ILE A 298 -36.68 -9.12 0.62
C ILE A 298 -37.38 -8.42 1.79
N ASP A 299 -36.63 -8.05 2.83
CA ASP A 299 -37.19 -7.42 4.05
C ASP A 299 -37.90 -6.10 3.76
N ASN A 300 -37.47 -5.39 2.71
CA ASN A 300 -38.07 -4.13 2.28
C ASN A 300 -39.03 -4.27 1.08
N ASN A 301 -39.36 -5.50 0.66
CA ASN A 301 -40.30 -5.78 -0.42
C ASN A 301 -40.00 -5.01 -1.72
N VAL A 302 -38.72 -4.98 -2.14
CA VAL A 302 -38.30 -4.26 -3.34
C VAL A 302 -38.90 -4.90 -4.59
N ALA A 303 -39.70 -4.13 -5.34
CA ALA A 303 -40.48 -4.63 -6.48
C ALA A 303 -40.01 -4.13 -7.84
N THR A 304 -39.21 -3.05 -7.89
CA THR A 304 -38.68 -2.50 -9.15
C THR A 304 -37.18 -2.24 -9.04
N THR A 305 -36.46 -2.39 -10.15
CA THR A 305 -35.02 -2.13 -10.22
C THR A 305 -34.69 -0.65 -10.05
N SER A 306 -35.64 0.26 -10.27
CA SER A 306 -35.47 1.70 -10.04
C SER A 306 -35.43 2.09 -8.56
N GLN A 307 -35.80 1.20 -7.63
CA GLN A 307 -35.81 1.55 -6.21
C GLN A 307 -34.41 1.80 -5.65
N TRP A 308 -34.33 2.78 -4.76
CA TRP A 308 -33.07 3.23 -4.14
C TRP A 308 -32.29 2.09 -3.46
N LEU A 309 -32.97 1.17 -2.78
CA LEU A 309 -32.29 0.07 -2.07
C LEU A 309 -31.48 -0.86 -2.97
N TRP A 310 -31.87 -0.98 -4.25
CA TRP A 310 -31.08 -1.65 -5.28
C TRP A 310 -30.06 -0.70 -5.92
N GLN A 311 -30.50 0.51 -6.30
CA GLN A 311 -29.64 1.48 -6.98
C GLN A 311 -28.43 1.92 -6.14
N LYS A 312 -28.56 1.92 -4.80
CA LYS A 312 -27.47 2.23 -3.85
C LYS A 312 -26.37 1.15 -3.83
N GLN A 313 -26.64 -0.07 -4.31
CA GLN A 313 -25.65 -1.15 -4.35
C GLN A 313 -24.68 -0.94 -5.51
N LEU A 314 -23.45 -1.44 -5.34
CA LEU A 314 -22.47 -1.48 -6.42
C LEU A 314 -22.81 -2.64 -7.37
N ARG A 315 -23.15 -2.29 -8.61
CA ARG A 315 -23.68 -3.19 -9.65
C ARG A 315 -22.76 -3.22 -10.85
N PHE A 316 -22.65 -4.35 -11.53
CA PHE A 316 -21.74 -4.52 -12.66
C PHE A 316 -22.52 -4.97 -13.90
N TYR A 317 -22.27 -4.29 -15.01
CA TYR A 317 -22.96 -4.55 -16.28
C TYR A 317 -21.95 -4.79 -17.38
N LEU A 318 -22.19 -5.80 -18.20
CA LEU A 318 -21.54 -5.97 -19.49
C LEU A 318 -22.39 -5.28 -20.55
N LEU A 319 -21.90 -4.17 -21.09
CA LEU A 319 -22.59 -3.41 -22.14
C LEU A 319 -22.49 -4.11 -23.50
N ASN A 320 -23.40 -3.77 -24.41
CA ASN A 320 -23.38 -4.25 -25.80
C ASN A 320 -22.07 -3.89 -26.54
N THR A 321 -21.38 -2.82 -26.11
CA THR A 321 -20.05 -2.42 -26.58
C THR A 321 -18.93 -3.35 -26.12
N LYS A 322 -19.25 -4.44 -25.40
CA LYS A 322 -18.31 -5.37 -24.76
C LYS A 322 -17.44 -4.68 -23.71
N GLU A 323 -17.96 -3.65 -23.07
CA GLU A 323 -17.32 -2.94 -21.96
C GLU A 323 -18.02 -3.28 -20.66
N VAL A 324 -17.23 -3.51 -19.61
CA VAL A 324 -17.75 -3.72 -18.26
C VAL A 324 -17.77 -2.38 -17.54
N VAL A 325 -18.93 -2.03 -17.01
CA VAL A 325 -19.14 -0.80 -16.23
C VAL A 325 -19.69 -1.14 -14.85
N ALA A 326 -19.17 -0.47 -13.84
CA ALA A 326 -19.70 -0.48 -12.49
C ALA A 326 -20.64 0.72 -12.30
N LYS A 327 -21.84 0.49 -11.76
CA LYS A 327 -22.81 1.55 -11.42
C LYS A 327 -23.13 1.52 -9.94
N MET A 328 -23.17 2.71 -9.33
CA MET A 328 -23.59 2.88 -7.94
C MET A 328 -24.24 4.25 -7.78
N GLY A 329 -25.51 4.28 -7.35
CA GLY A 329 -26.30 5.52 -7.39
C GLY A 329 -26.37 6.08 -8.81
N LEU A 330 -25.93 7.33 -8.98
CA LEU A 330 -25.86 8.01 -10.28
C LEU A 330 -24.54 7.80 -11.02
N ALA A 331 -23.51 7.31 -10.30
CA ALA A 331 -22.17 7.16 -10.84
C ALA A 331 -22.08 5.93 -11.76
N GLU A 332 -21.42 6.11 -12.90
CA GLU A 332 -21.01 5.05 -13.82
C GLU A 332 -19.49 5.12 -13.99
N LEU A 333 -18.81 4.00 -13.74
CA LEU A 333 -17.36 3.90 -13.75
C LEU A 333 -16.94 2.70 -14.63
N SER A 334 -16.14 2.95 -15.66
CA SER A 334 -15.59 1.88 -16.50
C SER A 334 -14.59 1.02 -15.74
N TYR A 335 -14.69 -0.30 -15.88
CA TYR A 335 -13.70 -1.24 -15.36
C TYR A 335 -12.37 -1.08 -16.10
N SER A 336 -11.24 -1.06 -15.37
CA SER A 336 -9.94 -0.66 -15.95
C SER A 336 -9.04 -1.81 -16.34
N TYR A 337 -9.36 -3.04 -15.91
CA TYR A 337 -8.59 -4.24 -16.20
C TYR A 337 -7.12 -4.18 -15.72
N GLU A 338 -6.83 -3.46 -14.64
CA GLU A 338 -5.53 -3.58 -13.96
C GLU A 338 -5.42 -4.95 -13.31
N TYR A 339 -4.34 -5.70 -13.53
CA TYR A 339 -4.12 -6.96 -12.81
C TYR A 339 -3.68 -6.67 -11.36
N LEU A 340 -4.51 -7.09 -10.41
CA LEU A 340 -4.31 -6.82 -8.97
C LEU A 340 -3.88 -8.07 -8.18
N GLY A 341 -3.83 -9.22 -8.85
CA GLY A 341 -3.42 -10.49 -8.27
C GLY A 341 -4.42 -11.10 -7.29
N ILE A 342 -3.94 -12.10 -6.55
CA ILE A 342 -4.76 -13.04 -5.78
C ILE A 342 -5.51 -12.44 -4.57
N ASN A 343 -5.11 -11.26 -4.12
CA ASN A 343 -5.75 -10.58 -3.00
C ASN A 343 -7.05 -9.84 -3.40
N THR A 344 -7.39 -9.86 -4.69
CA THR A 344 -8.62 -9.25 -5.19
C THR A 344 -9.84 -9.95 -4.61
N GLY A 345 -10.80 -9.17 -4.09
CA GLY A 345 -12.04 -9.71 -3.50
C GLY A 345 -11.94 -10.14 -2.03
N GLN A 346 -10.77 -10.05 -1.38
CA GLN A 346 -10.58 -10.45 0.03
C GLN A 346 -10.97 -9.37 1.06
N PHE A 347 -11.78 -8.40 0.65
CA PHE A 347 -12.26 -7.34 1.53
C PHE A 347 -13.67 -7.67 2.04
N ALA A 348 -13.80 -7.88 3.35
CA ALA A 348 -15.10 -8.12 3.98
C ALA A 348 -15.95 -6.85 3.97
N ARG A 349 -17.02 -6.86 3.16
CA ARG A 349 -17.96 -5.73 3.08
C ARG A 349 -18.85 -5.64 4.31
N THR A 350 -19.03 -4.42 4.77
CA THR A 350 -19.88 -4.01 5.89
C THR A 350 -20.76 -2.84 5.44
N GLU A 351 -21.79 -2.52 6.21
CA GLU A 351 -22.66 -1.35 5.92
C GLU A 351 -21.87 -0.05 5.87
N LEU A 352 -20.88 0.13 6.76
CA LEU A 352 -20.03 1.31 6.77
C LEU A 352 -19.17 1.41 5.50
N SER A 353 -18.62 0.29 5.02
CA SER A 353 -17.87 0.30 3.77
C SER A 353 -18.76 0.59 2.55
N ASP A 354 -20.00 0.10 2.52
CA ASP A 354 -20.92 0.40 1.42
C ASP A 354 -21.34 1.89 1.42
N GLN A 355 -21.55 2.49 2.60
CA GLN A 355 -21.77 3.93 2.70
C GLN A 355 -20.56 4.72 2.19
N CYS A 356 -19.35 4.29 2.56
CA CYS A 356 -18.11 4.88 2.05
C CYS A 356 -18.02 4.76 0.52
N PHE A 357 -18.29 3.58 -0.04
CA PHE A 357 -18.25 3.35 -1.48
C PHE A 357 -19.28 4.22 -2.21
N LEU A 358 -20.48 4.37 -1.67
CA LEU A 358 -21.51 5.23 -2.25
C LEU A 358 -21.02 6.67 -2.38
N VAL A 359 -20.49 7.25 -1.31
CA VAL A 359 -20.03 8.65 -1.34
C VAL A 359 -18.77 8.81 -2.20
N LEU A 360 -17.83 7.86 -2.15
CA LEU A 360 -16.63 7.89 -2.98
C LEU A 360 -16.99 7.84 -4.48
N THR A 361 -17.86 6.92 -4.88
CA THR A 361 -18.31 6.82 -6.27
C THR A 361 -19.02 8.08 -6.74
N GLN A 362 -19.87 8.70 -5.91
CA GLN A 362 -20.50 9.97 -6.26
C GLN A 362 -19.48 11.11 -6.34
N ALA A 363 -18.52 11.17 -5.41
CA ALA A 363 -17.47 12.18 -5.41
C ALA A 363 -16.64 12.11 -6.70
N PHE A 364 -16.22 10.91 -7.08
CA PHE A 364 -15.43 10.69 -8.30
C PHE A 364 -16.22 10.98 -9.57
N HIS A 365 -17.51 10.62 -9.60
CA HIS A 365 -18.39 10.98 -10.71
C HIS A 365 -18.51 12.50 -10.89
N LEU A 366 -18.48 13.26 -9.78
CA LEU A 366 -18.51 14.72 -9.79
C LEU A 366 -17.12 15.36 -9.94
N GLY A 367 -16.06 14.58 -10.21
CA GLY A 367 -14.67 15.06 -10.31
C GLY A 367 -14.07 15.56 -8.98
N LEU A 368 -14.76 15.36 -7.86
CA LEU A 368 -14.38 15.85 -6.54
C LEU A 368 -13.50 14.85 -5.80
N VAL A 369 -12.87 15.32 -4.71
CA VAL A 369 -12.00 14.50 -3.89
C VAL A 369 -12.79 13.79 -2.81
N GLY A 370 -12.75 12.46 -2.80
CA GLY A 370 -13.34 11.65 -1.74
C GLY A 370 -12.59 11.84 -0.42
N ASN A 371 -13.27 12.13 0.68
CA ASN A 371 -12.62 12.36 1.98
C ASN A 371 -13.16 11.45 3.10
N PRO A 372 -12.71 10.18 3.17
CA PRO A 372 -12.96 9.34 4.33
C PRO A 372 -12.16 9.85 5.55
N PHE A 373 -12.87 10.25 6.61
CA PHE A 373 -12.26 10.74 7.84
C PHE A 373 -12.79 10.03 9.08
N GLY A 374 -11.95 9.87 10.10
CA GLY A 374 -12.33 9.16 11.33
C GLY A 374 -11.12 8.67 12.13
N PRO A 375 -11.33 8.04 13.30
CA PRO A 375 -10.25 7.56 14.17
C PRO A 375 -9.27 6.60 13.47
N ALA A 376 -8.10 6.39 14.08
CA ALA A 376 -7.14 5.43 13.57
C ALA A 376 -7.72 3.99 13.57
N GLY A 377 -7.36 3.17 12.58
CA GLY A 377 -7.78 1.77 12.51
C GLY A 377 -9.22 1.51 12.07
N THR A 378 -9.93 2.50 11.52
CA THR A 378 -11.31 2.34 11.01
C THR A 378 -11.42 1.88 9.55
N GLY A 379 -10.31 1.53 8.89
CA GLY A 379 -10.32 1.00 7.52
C GLY A 379 -10.51 2.04 6.41
N LYS A 380 -10.13 3.30 6.64
CA LYS A 380 -10.31 4.43 5.69
C LYS A 380 -9.58 4.20 4.38
N THR A 381 -8.26 3.99 4.46
CA THR A 381 -7.36 3.77 3.33
C THR A 381 -7.69 2.46 2.62
N GLU A 382 -7.99 1.42 3.41
CA GLU A 382 -8.37 0.10 2.90
C GLU A 382 -9.70 0.13 2.14
N SER A 383 -10.65 0.99 2.53
CA SER A 383 -11.92 1.15 1.81
C SER A 383 -11.70 1.74 0.41
N VAL A 384 -10.87 2.77 0.27
CA VAL A 384 -10.51 3.34 -1.04
C VAL A 384 -9.83 2.29 -1.92
N LYS A 385 -8.87 1.55 -1.34
CA LYS A 385 -8.15 0.48 -2.04
C LYS A 385 -9.09 -0.66 -2.46
N ALA A 386 -10.02 -1.05 -1.60
CA ALA A 386 -10.99 -2.10 -1.88
C ALA A 386 -11.95 -1.71 -3.01
N LEU A 387 -12.47 -0.48 -3.00
CA LEU A 387 -13.33 0.03 -4.08
C LEU A 387 -12.60 0.06 -5.43
N GLY A 388 -11.37 0.59 -5.47
CA GLY A 388 -10.58 0.59 -6.69
C GLY A 388 -10.28 -0.83 -7.17
N GLY A 389 -10.03 -1.76 -6.24
CA GLY A 389 -9.84 -3.17 -6.55
C GLY A 389 -11.07 -3.84 -7.17
N LEU A 390 -12.27 -3.55 -6.66
CA LEU A 390 -13.53 -4.04 -7.21
C LEU A 390 -13.79 -3.54 -8.64
N ILE A 391 -13.26 -2.38 -9.02
CA ILE A 391 -13.40 -1.77 -10.35
C ILE A 391 -12.15 -2.03 -11.23
N GLY A 392 -11.21 -2.85 -10.73
CA GLY A 392 -9.97 -3.19 -11.44
C GLY A 392 -9.13 -1.96 -11.78
N ARG A 393 -9.11 -0.96 -10.90
CA ARG A 393 -8.36 0.30 -11.04
C ARG A 393 -7.08 0.22 -10.22
N LEU A 394 -5.98 0.75 -10.77
CA LEU A 394 -4.73 0.97 -10.02
C LEU A 394 -4.96 2.01 -8.92
N VAL A 395 -4.76 1.63 -7.65
CA VAL A 395 -4.82 2.53 -6.49
C VAL A 395 -3.44 2.68 -5.89
N LEU A 396 -2.93 3.90 -5.86
CA LEU A 396 -1.65 4.26 -5.24
C LEU A 396 -1.92 5.00 -3.93
N VAL A 397 -1.27 4.53 -2.87
CA VAL A 397 -1.42 5.11 -1.53
C VAL A 397 -0.14 5.88 -1.20
N PHE A 398 -0.29 7.17 -0.95
CA PHE A 398 0.80 8.07 -0.55
C PHE A 398 0.64 8.42 0.91
N ASN A 399 1.65 8.15 1.73
CA ASN A 399 1.65 8.58 3.12
C ASN A 399 2.18 10.01 3.20
N CYS A 400 1.32 10.96 3.56
CA CYS A 400 1.70 12.38 3.62
C CYS A 400 2.41 12.72 4.93
N ASP A 401 3.55 13.37 4.83
CA ASP A 401 4.32 13.90 5.95
C ASP A 401 4.75 15.35 5.73
N GLU A 402 5.44 15.95 6.72
CA GLU A 402 5.90 17.34 6.63
C GLU A 402 7.07 17.54 5.66
N ALA A 403 7.72 16.46 5.19
CA ALA A 403 8.83 16.52 4.25
C ALA A 403 8.34 16.61 2.79
N MET A 404 7.07 16.32 2.51
CA MET A 404 6.49 16.47 1.17
C MET A 404 6.27 17.94 0.79
N ASP A 405 6.94 18.37 -0.27
CA ASP A 405 6.81 19.71 -0.85
C ASP A 405 5.76 19.79 -1.97
N SER A 406 5.50 21.01 -2.44
CA SER A 406 4.53 21.26 -3.53
C SER A 406 4.98 20.69 -4.87
N GLU A 407 6.29 20.61 -5.12
CA GLU A 407 6.83 20.08 -6.37
C GLU A 407 6.61 18.57 -6.47
N CYS A 408 6.90 17.83 -5.39
CA CYS A 408 6.60 16.41 -5.27
C CYS A 408 5.10 16.14 -5.42
N MET A 409 4.24 16.93 -4.76
CA MET A 409 2.79 16.79 -4.91
C MET A 409 2.32 17.04 -6.35
N GLY A 410 2.85 18.07 -7.01
CA GLY A 410 2.57 18.33 -8.42
C GLY A 410 2.99 17.16 -9.31
N ARG A 411 4.20 16.63 -9.11
CA ARG A 411 4.72 15.46 -9.84
C ARG A 411 3.84 14.22 -9.67
N LEU A 412 3.41 13.93 -8.43
CA LEU A 412 2.53 12.79 -8.14
C LEU A 412 1.15 12.94 -8.80
N LEU A 413 0.55 14.14 -8.75
CA LEU A 413 -0.72 14.44 -9.41
C LEU A 413 -0.61 14.33 -10.93
N SER A 414 0.48 14.81 -11.53
CA SER A 414 0.76 14.64 -12.95
C SER A 414 0.80 13.17 -13.35
N GLY A 415 1.49 12.34 -12.55
CA GLY A 415 1.54 10.89 -12.75
C GLY A 415 0.15 10.25 -12.67
N LEU A 416 -0.64 10.57 -11.64
CA LEU A 416 -2.00 10.05 -11.47
C LEU A 416 -2.91 10.44 -12.63
N ALA A 417 -2.87 11.71 -13.04
CA ALA A 417 -3.67 12.24 -14.14
C ALA A 417 -3.35 11.55 -15.47
N ARG A 418 -2.07 11.35 -15.79
CA ARG A 418 -1.63 10.67 -17.02
C ARG A 418 -1.92 9.17 -16.99
N CYS A 419 -1.69 8.49 -15.87
CA CYS A 419 -2.02 7.07 -15.70
C CYS A 419 -3.54 6.80 -15.73
N GLY A 420 -4.35 7.76 -15.28
CA GLY A 420 -5.75 7.49 -14.94
C GLY A 420 -5.90 6.57 -13.73
N ALA A 421 -4.92 6.61 -12.82
CA ALA A 421 -4.92 5.85 -11.58
C ALA A 421 -5.68 6.60 -10.47
N TRP A 422 -5.99 5.90 -9.38
CA TRP A 422 -6.54 6.52 -8.18
C TRP A 422 -5.43 6.82 -7.17
N GLY A 423 -5.37 8.07 -6.71
CA GLY A 423 -4.44 8.49 -5.66
C GLY A 423 -5.14 8.58 -4.32
N CYS A 424 -4.68 7.84 -3.32
CA CYS A 424 -5.13 7.96 -1.93
C CYS A 424 -4.03 8.63 -1.10
N PHE A 425 -4.22 9.89 -0.74
CA PHE A 425 -3.32 10.65 0.11
C PHE A 425 -3.70 10.43 1.58
N ASP A 426 -2.95 9.57 2.25
CA ASP A 426 -3.15 9.24 3.66
C ASP A 426 -2.49 10.25 4.59
N GLU A 427 -3.16 10.53 5.70
CA GLU A 427 -2.78 11.58 6.65
C GLU A 427 -2.57 12.96 6.02
N LEU A 428 -3.41 13.36 5.05
CA LEU A 428 -3.27 14.62 4.29
C LEU A 428 -3.08 15.86 5.18
N ASN A 429 -3.68 15.86 6.38
CA ASN A 429 -3.58 16.96 7.34
C ASN A 429 -2.22 17.07 8.07
N ARG A 430 -1.22 16.24 7.73
CA ARG A 430 0.18 16.38 8.17
C ARG A 430 1.03 17.23 7.23
N LEU A 431 0.53 17.52 6.02
CA LEU A 431 1.24 18.39 5.08
C LEU A 431 1.41 19.82 5.64
N THR A 432 2.46 20.49 5.19
CA THR A 432 2.70 21.91 5.54
C THR A 432 1.63 22.82 4.91
N ALA A 433 1.42 24.00 5.50
CA ALA A 433 0.41 24.94 5.01
C ALA A 433 0.68 25.42 3.55
N PRO A 434 1.94 25.73 3.14
CA PRO A 434 2.25 26.02 1.74
C PRO A 434 1.92 24.87 0.80
N THR A 435 2.27 23.63 1.17
CA THR A 435 1.97 22.44 0.35
C THR A 435 0.46 22.24 0.20
N LEU A 436 -0.32 22.43 1.27
CA LEU A 436 -1.79 22.33 1.21
C LEU A 436 -2.42 23.42 0.33
N ALA A 437 -1.87 24.62 0.33
CA ALA A 437 -2.35 25.71 -0.53
C ALA A 437 -2.08 25.39 -2.01
N ALA A 438 -0.87 24.94 -2.34
CA ALA A 438 -0.53 24.52 -3.70
C ALA A 438 -1.40 23.34 -4.17
N LEU A 439 -1.60 22.35 -3.31
CA LEU A 439 -2.49 21.22 -3.59
C LEU A 439 -3.92 21.66 -3.87
N SER A 440 -4.43 22.65 -3.12
CA SER A 440 -5.78 23.20 -3.34
C SER A 440 -5.92 23.79 -4.73
N GLN A 441 -4.87 24.47 -5.21
CA GLN A 441 -4.82 25.04 -6.56
C GLN A 441 -4.83 23.92 -7.61
N TYR A 442 -3.93 22.94 -7.51
CA TYR A 442 -3.85 21.83 -8.47
C TYR A 442 -5.16 21.04 -8.58
N LEU A 443 -5.82 20.76 -7.44
CA LEU A 443 -7.11 20.07 -7.42
C LEU A 443 -8.24 20.91 -8.03
N SER A 444 -8.21 22.22 -7.82
CA SER A 444 -9.19 23.13 -8.42
C SER A 444 -9.01 23.23 -9.94
N ASP A 445 -7.77 23.18 -10.42
CA ASP A 445 -7.45 23.19 -11.86
C ASP A 445 -7.82 21.86 -12.53
N LEU A 446 -7.70 20.74 -11.82
CA LEU A 446 -8.10 19.40 -12.31
C LEU A 446 -9.63 19.23 -12.39
N LEU A 447 -10.39 19.84 -11.47
CA LEU A 447 -11.82 19.60 -11.31
C LEU A 447 -12.64 19.82 -12.61
N PRO A 448 -12.52 20.96 -13.33
CA PRO A 448 -13.26 21.18 -14.58
C PRO A 448 -13.03 20.08 -15.62
N VAL A 449 -11.78 19.62 -15.77
CA VAL A 449 -11.40 18.61 -16.76
C VAL A 449 -11.92 17.22 -16.37
N LEU A 450 -12.02 16.93 -15.07
CA LEU A 450 -12.60 15.67 -14.58
C LEU A 450 -14.13 15.65 -14.70
N THR A 451 -14.78 16.82 -14.61
CA THR A 451 -16.24 16.95 -14.77
C THR A 451 -16.72 17.03 -16.21
N ASP A 452 -15.83 17.39 -17.14
CA ASP A 452 -16.20 17.51 -18.55
C ASP A 452 -16.26 16.13 -19.22
N HIS A 453 -17.49 15.66 -19.43
CA HIS A 453 -17.78 14.41 -20.13
C HIS A 453 -17.87 14.59 -21.65
N SER A 454 -17.66 15.79 -22.20
CA SER A 454 -17.69 16.02 -23.64
C SER A 454 -16.53 15.33 -24.35
N ALA A 455 -16.79 14.81 -25.55
CA ALA A 455 -15.81 14.12 -26.38
C ALA A 455 -14.86 15.09 -27.12
N THR A 456 -15.15 16.41 -27.10
CA THR A 456 -14.53 17.43 -27.95
C THR A 456 -13.58 18.39 -27.22
N ALA A 457 -13.49 18.36 -25.88
CA ALA A 457 -12.61 19.24 -25.12
C ALA A 457 -11.13 18.78 -25.15
N GLN A 458 -10.21 19.74 -25.25
CA GLN A 458 -8.79 19.53 -24.95
C GLN A 458 -8.65 19.18 -23.46
N ARG A 459 -8.34 17.92 -23.15
CA ARG A 459 -8.26 17.40 -21.78
C ARG A 459 -6.86 17.58 -21.22
N ALA A 460 -6.42 18.82 -21.10
CA ALA A 460 -5.11 19.16 -20.57
C ALA A 460 -5.23 20.15 -19.40
N VAL A 461 -4.37 19.99 -18.41
CA VAL A 461 -4.22 20.92 -17.27
C VAL A 461 -2.76 21.29 -17.13
N THR A 462 -2.49 22.55 -16.80
CA THR A 462 -1.14 23.01 -16.48
C THR A 462 -0.88 22.81 -14.98
N ILE A 463 0.03 21.90 -14.63
CA ILE A 463 0.53 21.74 -13.24
C ILE A 463 2.02 22.05 -13.26
N ASN A 464 2.47 22.95 -12.38
CA ASN A 464 3.87 23.41 -12.31
C ASN A 464 4.44 23.92 -13.65
N GLY A 465 3.60 24.57 -14.46
CA GLY A 465 3.99 25.07 -15.78
C GLY A 465 4.04 24.02 -16.89
N ASN A 466 3.80 22.75 -16.58
CA ASN A 466 3.77 21.66 -17.56
C ASN A 466 2.34 21.32 -17.96
N GLU A 467 2.10 21.21 -19.27
CA GLU A 467 0.83 20.76 -19.81
C GLU A 467 0.70 19.23 -19.69
N ILE A 468 -0.39 18.78 -19.05
CA ILE A 468 -0.60 17.37 -18.71
C ILE A 468 -1.93 16.92 -19.27
N ALA A 469 -1.89 15.91 -20.13
CA ALA A 469 -3.08 15.19 -20.56
C ALA A 469 -3.71 14.45 -19.37
N VAL A 470 -5.00 14.71 -19.12
CA VAL A 470 -5.73 14.15 -17.99
C VAL A 470 -6.65 13.02 -18.46
N SER A 471 -6.50 11.85 -17.86
CA SER A 471 -7.41 10.74 -18.04
C SER A 471 -8.67 10.92 -17.19
N GLN A 472 -9.86 10.78 -17.79
CA GLN A 472 -11.16 10.80 -17.09
C GLN A 472 -11.30 9.67 -16.05
N ARG A 473 -10.39 8.70 -16.06
CA ARG A 473 -10.34 7.60 -15.11
C ARG A 473 -9.69 7.99 -13.78
N CYS A 474 -8.93 9.09 -13.77
CA CYS A 474 -8.25 9.61 -12.59
C CYS A 474 -9.26 9.98 -11.50
N ALA A 475 -8.95 9.60 -10.26
CA ALA A 475 -9.71 10.05 -9.11
C ALA A 475 -8.78 10.21 -7.91
N ILE A 476 -9.17 11.09 -6.99
CA ILE A 476 -8.34 11.43 -5.84
C ILE A 476 -9.15 11.23 -4.57
N ALA A 477 -8.58 10.53 -3.61
CA ALA A 477 -9.08 10.40 -2.26
C ALA A 477 -8.05 10.96 -1.27
N ALA A 478 -8.55 11.55 -0.20
CA ALA A 478 -7.74 12.05 0.90
C ALA A 478 -8.27 11.46 2.20
N THR A 479 -7.46 10.70 2.91
CA THR A 479 -7.85 10.16 4.22
C THR A 479 -7.24 10.99 5.32
N MET A 480 -8.04 11.27 6.35
CA MET A 480 -7.57 12.05 7.48
C MET A 480 -8.13 11.50 8.79
N ASN A 481 -7.29 11.61 9.80
CA ASN A 481 -7.72 11.40 11.18
C ASN A 481 -8.04 12.79 11.77
N PRO A 482 -9.04 12.91 12.66
CA PRO A 482 -9.46 14.20 13.20
C PRO A 482 -8.32 14.90 13.98
N ALA A 483 -8.26 16.23 13.87
CA ALA A 483 -7.35 17.05 14.65
C ALA A 483 -7.93 17.25 16.07
N GLY A 484 -7.36 16.57 17.06
CA GLY A 484 -7.85 16.59 18.46
C GLY A 484 -6.77 16.17 19.46
N ARG A 485 -7.06 16.29 20.77
CA ARG A 485 -6.09 16.20 21.91
C ARG A 485 -5.23 14.93 22.00
N GLY A 486 -5.51 13.89 21.21
CA GLY A 486 -4.71 12.65 21.15
C GLY A 486 -3.85 12.49 19.90
N TYR A 487 -3.96 13.39 18.93
CA TYR A 487 -3.32 13.27 17.62
C TYR A 487 -2.53 14.55 17.28
N GLY A 488 -1.30 14.62 17.77
CA GLY A 488 -0.39 15.74 17.52
C GLY A 488 0.04 15.86 16.05
N GLY A 489 0.52 17.04 15.66
CA GLY A 489 1.11 17.28 14.33
C GLY A 489 0.10 17.35 13.17
N ARG A 490 -1.19 17.59 13.45
CA ARG A 490 -2.25 17.70 12.42
C ARG A 490 -2.81 19.11 12.36
N ARG A 491 -2.98 19.61 11.13
CA ARG A 491 -3.38 20.99 10.84
C ARG A 491 -4.82 21.09 10.36
N ALA A 492 -5.41 22.26 10.52
CA ALA A 492 -6.70 22.56 9.89
C ALA A 492 -6.50 22.74 8.37
N LEU A 493 -7.45 22.22 7.58
CA LEU A 493 -7.38 22.30 6.13
C LEU A 493 -7.81 23.68 5.64
N PRO A 494 -7.18 24.24 4.59
CA PRO A 494 -7.62 25.48 3.96
C PRO A 494 -9.08 25.40 3.48
N ALA A 495 -9.82 26.51 3.57
CA ALA A 495 -11.22 26.57 3.15
C ALA A 495 -11.42 26.25 1.66
N ALA A 496 -10.46 26.62 0.80
CA ALA A 496 -10.47 26.28 -0.62
C ALA A 496 -10.44 24.76 -0.83
N LEU A 497 -9.55 24.05 -0.13
CA LEU A 497 -9.46 22.59 -0.19
C LEU A 497 -10.77 21.94 0.26
N GLN A 498 -11.34 22.41 1.38
CA GLN A 498 -12.58 21.86 1.94
C GLN A 498 -13.75 21.88 0.95
N ARG A 499 -13.80 22.83 0.01
CA ARG A 499 -14.87 22.91 -1.00
C ARG A 499 -14.82 21.77 -2.02
N VAL A 500 -13.60 21.31 -2.35
CA VAL A 500 -13.36 20.23 -3.32
C VAL A 500 -13.49 18.85 -2.66
N LEU A 501 -13.39 18.77 -1.32
CA LEU A 501 -13.56 17.53 -0.57
C LEU A 501 -15.04 17.13 -0.46
N ARG A 502 -15.29 15.83 -0.47
CA ARG A 502 -16.58 15.22 -0.13
C ARG A 502 -16.42 14.27 1.06
N PRO A 503 -16.78 14.72 2.28
CA PRO A 503 -16.47 14.02 3.52
C PRO A 503 -17.34 12.78 3.73
N VAL A 504 -16.74 11.73 4.28
CA VAL A 504 -17.38 10.49 4.74
C VAL A 504 -16.90 10.19 6.15
N ALA A 505 -17.83 10.13 7.10
CA ALA A 505 -17.51 9.75 8.47
C ALA A 505 -17.30 8.24 8.58
N MET A 506 -16.08 7.82 8.88
CA MET A 506 -15.68 6.44 9.11
C MET A 506 -15.57 6.17 10.61
N CYS A 507 -16.72 5.88 11.22
CA CYS A 507 -16.82 5.48 12.63
C CYS A 507 -16.25 4.07 12.85
N GLN A 508 -16.07 3.67 14.12
CA GLN A 508 -15.62 2.32 14.44
C GLN A 508 -16.71 1.31 14.02
N PRO A 509 -16.44 0.41 13.06
CA PRO A 509 -17.42 -0.59 12.64
C PRO A 509 -17.54 -1.68 13.70
N ARG A 510 -18.66 -2.39 13.64
CA ARG A 510 -18.98 -3.54 14.49
C ARG A 510 -17.98 -4.69 14.27
N GLY A 511 -17.21 -4.99 15.31
CA GLY A 511 -16.15 -6.00 15.26
C GLY A 511 -16.65 -7.43 15.09
N ASP A 512 -17.83 -7.75 15.63
CA ASP A 512 -18.49 -9.06 15.52
C ASP A 512 -18.82 -9.43 14.06
N ILE A 513 -19.42 -8.49 13.32
CA ILE A 513 -19.79 -8.71 11.91
C ILE A 513 -18.54 -8.94 11.06
N LEU A 514 -17.51 -8.11 11.26
CA LEU A 514 -16.24 -8.24 10.55
C LEU A 514 -15.56 -9.58 10.87
N ALA A 515 -15.47 -9.93 12.16
CA ALA A 515 -14.86 -11.18 12.61
C ALA A 515 -15.54 -12.39 11.97
N ARG A 516 -16.88 -12.38 11.96
CA ARG A 516 -17.69 -13.45 11.37
C ARG A 516 -17.39 -13.64 9.89
N HIS A 517 -17.38 -12.57 9.09
CA HIS A 517 -17.05 -12.66 7.68
C HIS A 517 -15.61 -13.17 7.44
N LEU A 518 -14.64 -12.70 8.24
CA LEU A 518 -13.24 -13.12 8.09
C LEU A 518 -12.99 -14.57 8.49
N LEU A 519 -13.71 -15.09 9.49
CA LEU A 519 -13.65 -16.49 9.91
C LEU A 519 -14.39 -17.39 8.92
N ALA A 520 -15.59 -16.98 8.48
CA ALA A 520 -16.39 -17.72 7.50
C ALA A 520 -15.65 -17.86 6.15
N ALA A 521 -14.97 -16.79 5.70
CA ALA A 521 -14.16 -16.83 4.48
C ALA A 521 -13.13 -17.97 4.50
N ARG A 522 -12.59 -18.31 5.68
CA ARG A 522 -11.62 -19.39 5.89
C ARG A 522 -12.26 -20.76 6.06
N ALA A 523 -13.53 -20.91 5.69
CA ALA A 523 -14.33 -22.13 5.85
C ALA A 523 -14.38 -22.66 7.29
N ILE A 524 -14.31 -21.76 8.29
CA ILE A 524 -14.42 -22.14 9.70
C ILE A 524 -15.90 -22.34 10.04
N ILE A 525 -16.25 -23.56 10.47
CA ILE A 525 -17.62 -24.02 10.72
C ILE A 525 -18.33 -23.14 11.76
N ASN A 526 -17.75 -22.97 12.95
CA ASN A 526 -18.37 -22.23 14.07
C ASN A 526 -18.06 -20.72 14.05
N SER A 527 -17.89 -20.13 12.86
CA SER A 527 -17.48 -18.73 12.67
C SER A 527 -18.33 -17.71 13.42
N GLN A 528 -19.66 -17.91 13.50
CA GLN A 528 -20.58 -17.04 14.24
C GLN A 528 -20.21 -16.97 15.73
N ARG A 529 -20.14 -18.13 16.40
CA ARG A 529 -19.90 -18.20 17.84
C ARG A 529 -18.52 -17.66 18.19
N LEU A 530 -17.50 -18.03 17.40
CA LEU A 530 -16.13 -17.56 17.59
C LEU A 530 -16.00 -16.04 17.40
N ALA A 531 -16.73 -15.47 16.43
CA ALA A 531 -16.76 -14.03 16.22
C ALA A 531 -17.40 -13.29 17.40
N ASP A 532 -18.49 -13.82 17.93
CA ASP A 532 -19.18 -13.26 19.08
C ASP A 532 -18.29 -13.35 20.34
N ASP A 533 -17.67 -14.50 20.61
CA ASP A 533 -16.71 -14.68 21.72
C ASP A 533 -15.52 -13.69 21.61
N LEU A 534 -14.92 -13.58 20.42
CA LEU A 534 -13.82 -12.65 20.14
C LEU A 534 -14.24 -11.19 20.38
N HIS A 535 -15.40 -10.80 19.88
CA HIS A 535 -15.92 -9.46 20.06
C HIS A 535 -16.20 -9.15 21.53
N GLN A 536 -16.79 -10.10 22.27
CA GLN A 536 -17.08 -9.92 23.70
C GLN A 536 -15.81 -9.73 24.52
N VAL A 537 -14.75 -10.51 24.26
CA VAL A 537 -13.46 -10.30 24.95
C VAL A 537 -12.92 -8.91 24.69
N PHE A 538 -12.90 -8.45 23.43
CA PHE A 538 -12.40 -7.12 23.08
C PHE A 538 -13.25 -6.00 23.68
N TYR A 539 -14.57 -6.17 23.68
CA TYR A 539 -15.53 -5.23 24.25
C TYR A 539 -15.33 -5.10 25.77
N MET A 540 -15.37 -6.23 26.49
CA MET A 540 -15.16 -6.28 27.94
C MET A 540 -13.76 -5.77 28.31
N ALA A 541 -12.72 -6.13 27.55
CA ALA A 541 -11.37 -5.66 27.81
C ALA A 541 -11.23 -4.14 27.61
N SER A 542 -11.95 -3.56 26.64
CA SER A 542 -11.95 -2.11 26.41
C SER A 542 -12.68 -1.33 27.50
N ASP A 543 -13.67 -1.95 28.16
CA ASP A 543 -14.52 -1.29 29.16
C ASP A 543 -14.04 -1.51 30.61
N LEU A 544 -13.51 -2.69 30.91
CA LEU A 544 -13.18 -3.11 32.28
C LEU A 544 -11.69 -2.97 32.66
N LEU A 545 -10.79 -2.92 31.68
CA LEU A 545 -9.36 -2.74 31.93
C LEU A 545 -9.00 -1.26 32.08
N SER A 546 -7.85 -1.00 32.69
CA SER A 546 -7.36 0.37 32.82
C SER A 546 -7.05 1.01 31.46
N ILE A 547 -7.25 2.33 31.36
CA ILE A 547 -6.96 3.10 30.15
C ILE A 547 -5.45 3.33 30.05
N GLN A 548 -4.76 2.46 29.33
CA GLN A 548 -3.33 2.60 29.02
C GLN A 548 -3.12 3.13 27.60
N ARG A 549 -2.07 3.95 27.41
CA ARG A 549 -1.76 4.56 26.10
C ARG A 549 -1.41 3.54 25.02
N HIS A 550 -0.85 2.41 25.41
CA HIS A 550 -0.39 1.35 24.51
C HIS A 550 -1.41 0.22 24.29
N TYR A 551 -2.59 0.30 24.91
CA TYR A 551 -3.66 -0.67 24.67
C TYR A 551 -4.36 -0.38 23.35
N ASP A 552 -4.56 -1.43 22.56
CA ASP A 552 -5.29 -1.37 21.30
C ASP A 552 -6.29 -2.53 21.26
N TRP A 553 -7.57 -2.19 21.46
CA TRP A 553 -8.74 -3.06 21.32
C TRP A 553 -9.53 -2.73 20.05
N GLY A 554 -8.89 -2.06 19.08
CA GLY A 554 -9.49 -1.70 17.80
C GLY A 554 -9.53 -2.86 16.79
N LEU A 555 -10.06 -2.56 15.60
CA LEU A 555 -10.18 -3.55 14.53
C LEU A 555 -8.84 -4.13 14.06
N ARG A 556 -7.77 -3.33 14.13
CA ARG A 556 -6.43 -3.79 13.71
C ARG A 556 -5.96 -4.94 14.59
N ALA A 557 -6.13 -4.81 15.91
CA ALA A 557 -5.83 -5.87 16.86
C ALA A 557 -6.76 -7.09 16.65
N LEU A 558 -8.05 -6.87 16.43
CA LEU A 558 -9.02 -7.94 16.15
C LEU A 558 -8.66 -8.73 14.88
N LYS A 559 -8.38 -8.04 13.77
CA LYS A 559 -7.96 -8.67 12.50
C LYS A 559 -6.63 -9.41 12.65
N ALA A 560 -5.67 -8.84 13.39
CA ALA A 560 -4.40 -9.50 13.67
C ALA A 560 -4.60 -10.81 14.47
N THR A 561 -5.51 -10.81 15.45
CA THR A 561 -5.84 -12.02 16.21
C THR A 561 -6.45 -13.11 15.35
N ILE A 562 -7.41 -12.77 14.46
CA ILE A 562 -7.97 -13.73 13.50
C ILE A 562 -6.88 -14.27 12.57
N GLY A 563 -5.99 -13.39 12.08
CA GLY A 563 -4.87 -13.79 11.23
C GLY A 563 -3.93 -14.78 11.92
N SER A 564 -3.59 -14.56 13.19
CA SER A 564 -2.65 -15.40 13.93
C SER A 564 -3.20 -16.78 14.29
N CYS A 565 -4.52 -16.95 14.41
CA CYS A 565 -5.13 -18.23 14.78
C CYS A 565 -5.86 -18.93 13.64
N ALA A 566 -5.98 -18.29 12.47
CA ALA A 566 -6.71 -18.81 11.32
C ALA A 566 -6.35 -20.25 10.96
N GLU A 567 -5.06 -20.54 10.77
CA GLU A 567 -4.59 -21.87 10.36
C GLU A 567 -4.86 -22.93 11.44
N ALA A 568 -4.60 -22.58 12.71
CA ALA A 568 -4.88 -23.46 13.84
C ALA A 568 -6.39 -23.71 14.02
N LEU A 569 -7.25 -22.73 13.71
CA LEU A 569 -8.70 -22.89 13.76
C LEU A 569 -9.23 -23.77 12.63
N THR A 570 -8.63 -23.69 11.43
CA THR A 570 -9.00 -24.52 10.29
C THR A 570 -8.60 -25.98 10.50
N SER A 571 -7.47 -26.26 11.16
CA SER A 571 -7.02 -27.63 11.45
C SER A 571 -7.65 -28.24 12.71
N ALA A 572 -8.17 -27.41 13.62
CA ALA A 572 -8.81 -27.88 14.85
C ALA A 572 -10.21 -28.47 14.61
N SER A 573 -10.57 -29.48 15.41
CA SER A 573 -11.94 -29.99 15.45
C SER A 573 -12.92 -28.91 15.94
N PRO A 574 -14.21 -28.96 15.55
CA PRO A 574 -15.20 -27.95 15.92
C PRO A 574 -15.28 -27.68 17.43
N GLU A 575 -15.06 -28.71 18.26
CA GLU A 575 -15.08 -28.63 19.72
C GLU A 575 -13.84 -27.90 20.26
N ARG A 576 -12.68 -28.07 19.61
CA ARG A 576 -11.41 -27.47 20.05
C ARG A 576 -11.19 -26.05 19.52
N GLN A 577 -11.98 -25.59 18.55
CA GLN A 577 -11.86 -24.24 17.97
C GLN A 577 -11.96 -23.12 19.03
N ARG A 578 -12.85 -23.27 20.03
CA ARG A 578 -12.95 -22.28 21.13
C ARG A 578 -11.69 -22.26 22.01
N ALA A 579 -11.08 -23.41 22.25
CA ALA A 579 -9.81 -23.52 22.98
C ALA A 579 -8.65 -22.85 22.23
N VAL A 580 -8.56 -23.08 20.93
CA VAL A 580 -7.57 -22.42 20.07
C VAL A 580 -7.74 -20.90 20.07
N LEU A 581 -8.98 -20.40 19.98
CA LEU A 581 -9.27 -18.98 20.06
C LEU A 581 -8.87 -18.39 21.42
N ARG A 582 -9.19 -19.08 22.52
CA ARG A 582 -8.78 -18.68 23.88
C ARG A 582 -7.26 -18.56 24.00
N ALA A 583 -6.53 -19.58 23.56
CA ALA A 583 -5.07 -19.58 23.59
C ALA A 583 -4.50 -18.41 22.78
N ALA A 584 -4.99 -18.19 21.56
CA ALA A 584 -4.55 -17.09 20.71
C ALA A 584 -4.82 -15.70 21.32
N LEU A 585 -5.99 -15.51 21.94
CA LEU A 585 -6.33 -14.26 22.63
C LEU A 585 -5.41 -13.97 23.81
N ARG A 586 -5.11 -14.99 24.59
CA ARG A 586 -4.15 -14.91 25.69
C ARG A 586 -2.77 -14.55 25.17
N HIS A 587 -2.25 -15.28 24.18
CA HIS A 587 -0.93 -15.04 23.60
C HIS A 587 -0.77 -13.62 23.04
N ASN A 588 -1.77 -13.14 22.33
CA ASN A 588 -1.72 -11.84 21.65
C ASN A 588 -1.77 -10.63 22.59
N ASN A 589 -2.28 -10.81 23.80
CA ASN A 589 -2.59 -9.68 24.69
C ASN A 589 -1.85 -9.73 26.03
N MET A 590 -1.51 -10.90 26.56
CA MET A 590 -0.83 -11.02 27.87
C MET A 590 0.45 -10.19 27.97
N SER A 591 1.25 -10.11 26.90
CA SER A 591 2.51 -9.37 26.90
C SER A 591 2.36 -7.85 27.08
N LYS A 592 1.17 -7.31 26.78
CA LYS A 592 0.88 -5.87 26.82
C LYS A 592 0.35 -5.40 28.16
N LEU A 593 -0.29 -6.30 28.91
CA LEU A 593 -1.09 -5.96 30.07
C LEU A 593 -0.21 -5.65 31.30
N THR A 594 -0.71 -4.78 32.17
CA THR A 594 -0.14 -4.61 33.51
C THR A 594 -0.44 -5.87 34.34
N ARG A 595 0.22 -6.06 35.48
CA ARG A 595 -0.03 -7.23 36.33
C ARG A 595 -1.50 -7.33 36.75
N ASP A 596 -2.09 -6.21 37.18
CA ASP A 596 -3.49 -6.16 37.64
C ASP A 596 -4.47 -6.34 36.48
N ASP A 597 -4.20 -5.70 35.33
CA ASP A 597 -5.04 -5.86 34.13
C ASP A 597 -4.92 -7.26 33.53
N ALA A 598 -3.77 -7.93 33.66
CA ALA A 598 -3.60 -9.32 33.23
C ALA A 598 -4.50 -10.26 34.05
N GLN A 599 -4.58 -10.08 35.36
CA GLN A 599 -5.50 -10.84 36.21
C GLN A 599 -6.97 -10.58 35.83
N ARG A 600 -7.34 -9.32 35.59
CA ARG A 600 -8.69 -8.97 35.14
C ARG A 600 -9.00 -9.56 33.76
N PHE A 601 -8.04 -9.53 32.85
CA PHE A 601 -8.23 -10.11 31.52
C PHE A 601 -8.40 -11.63 31.59
N GLU A 602 -7.64 -12.34 32.42
CA GLU A 602 -7.87 -13.77 32.66
C GLU A 602 -9.27 -14.05 33.24
N ALA A 603 -9.76 -13.20 34.13
CA ALA A 603 -11.14 -13.29 34.62
C ALA A 603 -12.15 -13.10 33.47
N ILE A 604 -11.96 -12.12 32.58
CA ILE A 604 -12.78 -11.96 31.37
C ILE A 604 -12.73 -13.22 30.50
N MET A 605 -11.54 -13.77 30.26
CA MET A 605 -11.36 -15.00 29.49
C MET A 605 -12.09 -16.18 30.13
N SER A 606 -12.06 -16.33 31.46
CA SER A 606 -12.79 -17.39 32.17
C SER A 606 -14.32 -17.24 32.07
N VAL A 607 -14.83 -16.00 31.97
CA VAL A 607 -16.27 -15.75 31.80
C VAL A 607 -16.73 -16.08 30.38
N VAL A 608 -15.97 -15.65 29.37
CA VAL A 608 -16.34 -15.88 27.97
C VAL A 608 -16.14 -17.36 27.56
N PHE A 609 -15.10 -18.00 28.10
CA PHE A 609 -14.71 -19.38 27.78
C PHE A 609 -14.87 -20.33 28.98
N ALA A 610 -15.98 -20.20 29.73
CA ALA A 610 -16.24 -20.97 30.94
C ALA A 610 -16.26 -22.50 30.73
N ASP A 611 -16.58 -22.95 29.52
CA ASP A 611 -16.68 -24.34 29.09
C ASP A 611 -15.38 -24.91 28.51
N VAL A 612 -14.31 -24.11 28.43
CA VAL A 612 -13.02 -24.51 27.86
C VAL A 612 -12.01 -24.73 28.99
N THR A 613 -11.44 -25.92 29.07
CA THR A 613 -10.32 -26.22 29.99
C THR A 613 -9.04 -25.52 29.54
N GLU A 614 -8.27 -24.96 30.48
CA GLU A 614 -6.96 -24.39 30.17
C GLU A 614 -5.99 -25.48 29.72
N GLU A 615 -5.44 -25.33 28.52
CA GLU A 615 -4.31 -26.14 28.05
C GLU A 615 -3.00 -25.37 28.34
N GLU A 616 -2.14 -25.91 29.20
CA GLU A 616 -0.80 -25.38 29.41
C GLU A 616 0.09 -25.70 28.20
N LEU A 617 0.55 -24.65 27.51
CA LEU A 617 1.56 -24.80 26.45
C LEU A 617 2.95 -24.94 27.08
N LEU A 618 3.43 -26.17 27.17
CA LEU A 618 4.75 -26.51 27.67
C LEU A 618 5.83 -26.27 26.60
N GLN A 619 6.23 -25.01 26.38
CA GLN A 619 7.45 -24.70 25.61
C GLN A 619 8.70 -24.92 26.46
N THR A 620 9.01 -26.19 26.72
CA THR A 620 10.11 -26.59 27.62
C THR A 620 11.50 -26.47 26.99
N SER A 621 11.64 -26.56 25.66
CA SER A 621 12.94 -26.49 24.98
C SER A 621 13.51 -25.07 24.93
N LEU A 622 12.71 -24.09 24.52
CA LEU A 622 13.11 -22.68 24.50
C LEU A 622 13.38 -22.15 25.90
N LYS A 623 12.54 -22.54 26.89
CA LYS A 623 12.76 -22.17 28.29
C LYS A 623 14.15 -22.61 28.74
N LYS A 624 14.52 -23.89 28.57
CA LYS A 624 15.84 -24.40 28.94
C LYS A 624 16.99 -23.64 28.27
N ALA A 625 16.90 -23.39 26.96
CA ALA A 625 17.93 -22.65 26.24
C ALA A 625 18.12 -21.23 26.80
N LEU A 626 17.03 -20.52 27.11
CA LEU A 626 17.09 -19.20 27.71
C LEU A 626 17.73 -19.24 29.11
N GLU A 627 17.47 -20.28 29.89
CA GLU A 627 18.08 -20.48 31.22
C GLU A 627 19.59 -20.71 31.09
N ASP A 628 20.04 -21.50 30.12
CA ASP A 628 21.47 -21.72 29.83
C ASP A 628 22.18 -20.43 29.40
N VAL A 629 21.53 -19.59 28.58
CA VAL A 629 22.08 -18.28 28.16
C VAL A 629 22.18 -17.32 29.33
N VAL A 630 21.19 -17.28 30.23
CA VAL A 630 21.25 -16.44 31.44
C VAL A 630 22.46 -16.82 32.30
N ILE A 631 22.73 -18.11 32.45
CA ILE A 631 23.91 -18.61 33.18
C ILE A 631 25.20 -18.23 32.45
N SER A 632 25.29 -18.40 31.13
CA SER A 632 26.50 -18.10 30.36
C SER A 632 26.86 -16.62 30.36
N LEU A 633 25.86 -15.73 30.44
CA LEU A 633 26.04 -14.29 30.57
C LEU A 633 26.37 -13.83 32.00
N GLY A 634 26.41 -14.74 32.98
CA GLY A 634 26.63 -14.40 34.39
C GLY A 634 25.49 -13.56 35.00
N LEU A 635 24.28 -13.66 34.46
CA LEU A 635 23.10 -12.94 34.94
C LEU A 635 22.43 -13.70 36.10
N VAL A 636 21.75 -12.96 36.97
CA VAL A 636 20.93 -13.56 38.03
C VAL A 636 19.67 -14.14 37.41
N TYR A 637 19.40 -15.43 37.68
CA TYR A 637 18.19 -16.09 37.24
C TYR A 637 16.93 -15.37 37.72
N SER A 638 16.03 -15.08 36.80
CA SER A 638 14.71 -14.54 37.09
C SER A 638 13.68 -15.16 36.17
N GLU A 639 12.68 -15.83 36.74
CA GLU A 639 11.62 -16.49 35.97
C GLU A 639 10.80 -15.46 35.16
N GLU A 640 10.56 -14.26 35.71
CA GLU A 640 9.87 -13.18 34.99
C GLU A 640 10.67 -12.74 33.75
N GLN A 641 12.00 -12.72 33.82
CA GLN A 641 12.85 -12.37 32.70
C GLN A 641 12.75 -13.41 31.58
N ILE A 642 12.80 -14.70 31.93
CA ILE A 642 12.63 -15.80 30.97
C ILE A 642 11.24 -15.74 30.33
N GLN A 643 10.18 -15.51 31.13
CA GLN A 643 8.83 -15.36 30.61
C GLN A 643 8.72 -14.18 29.64
N LYS A 644 9.38 -13.05 29.90
CA LYS A 644 9.41 -11.92 28.97
C LYS A 644 10.20 -12.19 27.69
N CYS A 645 11.28 -12.97 27.75
CA CYS A 645 11.99 -13.45 26.56
C CYS A 645 11.09 -14.32 25.68
N MET A 646 10.35 -15.27 26.28
CA MET A 646 9.39 -16.11 25.55
C MET A 646 8.27 -15.28 24.92
N GLN A 647 7.66 -14.35 25.68
CA GLN A 647 6.66 -13.43 25.14
C GLN A 647 7.19 -12.58 23.97
N LEU A 648 8.44 -12.11 24.05
CA LEU A 648 9.06 -11.36 22.97
C LEU A 648 9.24 -12.23 21.72
N HIS A 649 9.74 -13.46 21.89
CA HIS A 649 9.89 -14.42 20.79
C HIS A 649 8.57 -14.66 20.06
N GLU A 650 7.50 -14.90 20.83
CA GLU A 650 6.16 -15.11 20.30
C GLU A 650 5.64 -13.88 19.56
N GLN A 651 5.82 -12.67 20.11
CA GLN A 651 5.37 -11.44 19.44
C GLN A 651 6.15 -11.16 18.14
N LEU A 652 7.44 -11.50 18.09
CA LEU A 652 8.27 -11.35 16.90
C LEU A 652 7.87 -12.31 15.77
N GLN A 653 7.37 -13.51 16.09
CA GLN A 653 6.84 -14.44 15.09
C GLN A 653 5.53 -13.94 14.45
N GLN A 654 4.72 -13.17 15.20
CA GLN A 654 3.40 -12.73 14.74
C GLN A 654 3.39 -11.36 14.07
N ARG A 655 4.36 -10.49 14.38
CA ARG A 655 4.32 -9.07 14.01
C ARG A 655 5.67 -8.62 13.45
N MET A 656 5.60 -7.83 12.38
CA MET A 656 6.78 -7.18 11.77
C MET A 656 7.53 -6.24 12.71
N GLY A 657 6.86 -5.68 13.72
CA GLY A 657 7.46 -4.73 14.66
C GLY A 657 6.89 -4.90 16.05
N VAL A 658 7.77 -4.94 17.05
CA VAL A 658 7.45 -5.08 18.47
C VAL A 658 8.10 -3.93 19.24
N VAL A 659 7.38 -3.37 20.20
CA VAL A 659 7.87 -2.27 21.05
C VAL A 659 8.08 -2.80 22.47
N LEU A 660 9.30 -2.61 22.99
CA LEU A 660 9.61 -2.86 24.39
C LEU A 660 9.48 -1.56 25.19
N VAL A 661 8.53 -1.53 26.12
CA VAL A 661 8.22 -0.35 26.94
C VAL A 661 8.64 -0.57 28.38
N GLY A 662 9.32 0.41 28.97
CA GLY A 662 9.74 0.39 30.37
C GLY A 662 10.81 1.44 30.69
N PRO A 663 11.04 1.76 31.97
CA PRO A 663 11.98 2.80 32.38
C PRO A 663 13.43 2.44 32.04
N PRO A 664 14.35 3.41 31.97
CA PRO A 664 15.78 3.13 31.82
C PRO A 664 16.27 2.14 32.89
N GLY A 665 17.16 1.21 32.52
CA GLY A 665 17.69 0.19 33.43
C GLY A 665 16.77 -1.01 33.69
N SER A 666 15.55 -1.06 33.14
CA SER A 666 14.60 -2.16 33.39
C SER A 666 14.89 -3.49 32.67
N GLY A 667 16.10 -3.71 32.16
CA GLY A 667 16.49 -4.97 31.49
C GLY A 667 15.95 -5.20 30.07
N LYS A 668 15.28 -4.20 29.44
CA LYS A 668 14.70 -4.35 28.08
C LYS A 668 15.72 -4.77 27.01
N THR A 669 16.88 -4.11 26.99
CA THR A 669 17.96 -4.42 26.06
C THR A 669 18.55 -5.80 26.34
N THR A 670 18.66 -6.18 27.61
CA THR A 670 19.14 -7.49 28.04
C THR A 670 18.21 -8.62 27.57
N ILE A 671 16.89 -8.44 27.62
CA ILE A 671 15.92 -9.41 27.09
C ILE A 671 16.16 -9.67 25.60
N CYS A 672 16.39 -8.62 24.80
CA CYS A 672 16.74 -8.77 23.38
C CYS A 672 18.07 -9.50 23.17
N GLN A 673 19.06 -9.26 24.03
CA GLN A 673 20.36 -9.91 23.94
C GLN A 673 20.27 -11.40 24.28
N ILE A 674 19.57 -11.74 25.36
CA ILE A 674 19.33 -13.13 25.77
C ILE A 674 18.62 -13.91 24.66
N LEU A 675 17.59 -13.32 24.04
CA LEU A 675 16.84 -14.01 22.99
C LEU A 675 17.62 -14.17 21.67
N LYS A 676 18.63 -13.33 21.43
CA LYS A 676 19.44 -13.36 20.20
C LYS A 676 20.55 -14.41 20.25
N MET A 677 21.06 -14.69 21.44
CA MET A 677 22.09 -15.71 21.71
C MET A 677 21.45 -17.09 21.77
#